data_AF-A0A6L2PKH4-F1
#
_entry.id   AF-A0A6L2PKH4-F1
#
_cell.length_a   1.000
_cell.length_b   1.000
_cell.length_c   1.000
_cell.angle_alpha   90.00
_cell.angle_beta   90.00
_cell.angle_gamma   90.00
#
_symmetry.space_group_name_H-M   'P 1'
#
loop_
_entity.id
_entity.type
_entity.pdbx_description
1 polymer ?
#
loop_
_entity_poly.entity_id
_entity_poly.type
_entity_poly.pdbx_seq_one_letter_code
_entity_poly.pdbx_strand_id
1 'polypeptide(L)'
;MTKETSSAVSIGDDLENWMSLLPATLQNIPIIYLAIPGSHDSASCSITPSSGIAPDAIPCVQRLAKMFGPLVKRFVFKWSVTQHASIKEQLHCGVRYLDLRLGTKTGRRDLYIVHGLYGMEVEKILQEVDAFLADHEGEIIVLDFQHFYSFTKENHSYLMTILDSHFGSRMCPASPTLTHVTLRWMKEKGYQVVVIYRLIAMRLVLVVLHIALVGTQIWASSQYREDLEDNEFAEFEDFEEDEEESVPKEAVDQQPQAQKGRKGADVQELDEEEVEEEEDDVIVEDDESEFDHFQDEEEFEGFDSERVGSSGKLDDKEAPKITITKVPLHFRTNWDSFYLEMLMIAGLVVYALNFFTGKSKNNKLANAWLASHRSLLEENFSLVGDDGKIENENPGLMKDSENLYTLWCSGRTCCEGMLVELKFLKRQDLVAMIGQLMRPSSDQVHIRVEMNKEDMDSFVFCVATKKSALRLAKDMADLSVYCPERRSVEKYGLPSNFSLLCEVMEVAASLLDSRIIAVISKYPDVVEYIHFSDQFSGPKQPEDSSLTKLPDAKKVLMFGFNIPVKGKPIHEAMDQMRPLLQLVFYCMDKVKRFKLSKEAKSKAEKNRQRVEEAFMKTTHAARAEAAAVRREEKKRQEKERILL
;
A
#
# COMPACT_ATOMS: atom_id res chain seq x y z
N MET A 1 -34.40 42.25 -57.54
CA MET A 1 -34.42 41.75 -56.15
C MET A 1 -33.30 40.75 -56.01
N THR A 2 -32.22 41.12 -55.35
CA THR A 2 -31.15 40.20 -54.96
C THR A 2 -31.66 39.28 -53.85
N LYS A 3 -31.46 37.97 -53.98
CA LYS A 3 -31.55 37.04 -52.85
C LYS A 3 -30.15 36.91 -52.29
N GLU A 4 -29.92 37.47 -51.11
CA GLU A 4 -28.71 37.21 -50.34
C GLU A 4 -28.82 35.80 -49.74
N THR A 5 -28.07 34.86 -50.32
CA THR A 5 -27.81 33.57 -49.68
C THR A 5 -26.74 33.76 -48.63
N SER A 6 -27.16 34.10 -47.40
CA SER A 6 -26.29 33.98 -46.24
C SER A 6 -25.86 32.53 -46.09
N SER A 7 -24.57 32.26 -46.26
CA SER A 7 -23.97 30.98 -45.87
C SER A 7 -23.96 30.92 -44.36
N ALA A 8 -24.68 29.96 -43.77
CA ALA A 8 -24.56 29.68 -42.35
C ALA A 8 -23.11 29.25 -42.06
N VAL A 9 -22.40 30.07 -41.28
CA VAL A 9 -21.04 29.79 -40.81
C VAL A 9 -21.08 28.52 -39.95
N SER A 10 -20.17 27.59 -40.20
CA SER A 10 -20.05 26.39 -39.36
C SER A 10 -19.48 26.79 -38.00
N ILE A 11 -19.90 26.12 -36.92
CA ILE A 11 -19.40 26.39 -35.57
C ILE A 11 -17.88 26.14 -35.48
N GLY A 12 -17.33 25.30 -36.38
CA GLY A 12 -15.89 25.07 -36.51
C GLY A 12 -15.12 26.09 -37.38
N ASP A 13 -15.80 27.05 -38.04
CA ASP A 13 -15.15 28.08 -38.86
C ASP A 13 -14.68 29.29 -38.01
N ASP A 14 -15.31 29.52 -36.85
CA ASP A 14 -15.01 30.61 -35.90
C ASP A 14 -14.93 30.04 -34.48
N LEU A 15 -13.70 29.66 -34.09
CA LEU A 15 -13.38 29.17 -32.75
C LEU A 15 -13.26 30.31 -31.72
N GLU A 16 -13.22 31.58 -32.16
CA GLU A 16 -13.11 32.74 -31.28
C GLU A 16 -14.47 33.09 -30.67
N ASN A 17 -15.57 32.86 -31.40
CA ASN A 17 -16.95 33.19 -30.99
C ASN A 17 -17.88 31.97 -30.89
N TRP A 18 -17.34 30.76 -30.74
CA TRP A 18 -18.12 29.53 -30.90
C TRP A 18 -19.32 29.41 -29.93
N MET A 19 -19.20 29.86 -28.67
CA MET A 19 -20.32 29.80 -27.70
C MET A 19 -21.46 30.75 -28.11
N SER A 20 -21.11 31.91 -28.64
CA SER A 20 -22.02 32.91 -29.18
C SER A 20 -22.75 32.44 -30.43
N LEU A 21 -22.10 31.58 -31.22
CA LEU A 21 -22.61 31.01 -32.47
C LEU A 21 -23.43 29.72 -32.28
N LEU A 22 -23.44 29.13 -31.07
CA LEU A 22 -24.24 27.94 -30.78
C LEU A 22 -25.74 28.17 -31.08
N PRO A 23 -26.46 27.15 -31.60
CA PRO A 23 -27.90 27.21 -31.78
C PRO A 23 -28.67 27.58 -30.52
N ALA A 24 -29.80 28.27 -30.70
CA ALA A 24 -30.66 28.74 -29.62
C ALA A 24 -31.21 27.62 -28.71
N THR A 25 -31.18 26.35 -29.13
CA THR A 25 -31.43 25.19 -28.26
C THR A 25 -30.31 25.02 -27.24
N LEU A 26 -29.07 24.87 -27.70
CA LEU A 26 -27.89 24.66 -26.85
C LEU A 26 -27.61 25.86 -25.92
N GLN A 27 -27.84 27.10 -26.38
CA GLN A 27 -27.72 28.29 -25.52
C GLN A 27 -28.67 28.29 -24.30
N ASN A 28 -29.76 27.51 -24.34
CA ASN A 28 -30.71 27.35 -23.23
C ASN A 28 -30.45 26.11 -22.36
N ILE A 29 -29.47 25.27 -22.71
CA ILE A 29 -29.08 24.12 -21.90
C ILE A 29 -28.17 24.62 -20.75
N PRO A 30 -28.29 24.07 -19.52
CA PRO A 30 -27.37 24.38 -18.43
C PRO A 30 -25.92 24.05 -18.80
N ILE A 31 -24.99 24.93 -18.44
CA ILE A 31 -23.57 24.87 -18.84
C ILE A 31 -22.87 23.57 -18.43
N ILE A 32 -23.38 22.89 -17.40
CA ILE A 32 -22.93 21.58 -16.91
C ILE A 32 -23.24 20.40 -17.85
N TYR A 33 -24.09 20.60 -18.87
CA TYR A 33 -24.42 19.61 -19.90
C TYR A 33 -23.92 20.02 -21.29
N LEU A 34 -23.03 21.02 -21.37
CA LEU A 34 -22.38 21.42 -22.61
C LEU A 34 -20.98 20.79 -22.69
N ALA A 35 -20.63 20.23 -23.85
CA ALA A 35 -19.26 19.87 -24.16
C ALA A 35 -18.44 21.16 -24.33
N ILE A 36 -17.52 21.43 -23.40
CA ILE A 36 -16.70 22.64 -23.37
C ILE A 36 -15.22 22.23 -23.41
N PRO A 37 -14.45 22.64 -24.44
CA PRO A 37 -13.01 22.35 -24.50
C PRO A 37 -12.26 23.06 -23.37
N GLY A 38 -11.43 22.28 -22.68
CA GLY A 38 -10.57 22.74 -21.59
C GLY A 38 -9.12 22.33 -21.80
N SER A 39 -8.20 23.04 -21.16
CA SER A 39 -6.78 22.68 -21.13
C SER A 39 -6.34 22.30 -19.71
N HIS A 40 -5.55 21.23 -19.61
CA HIS A 40 -5.00 20.72 -18.35
C HIS A 40 -3.65 21.40 -18.03
N ASP A 41 -3.45 21.83 -16.78
CA ASP A 41 -2.38 22.74 -16.34
C ASP A 41 -2.14 23.91 -17.33
N SER A 42 -3.21 24.68 -17.63
CA SER A 42 -3.32 25.54 -18.82
C SER A 42 -2.15 26.48 -19.07
N ALA A 43 -1.54 27.02 -18.01
CA ALA A 43 -0.46 28.01 -18.09
C ALA A 43 0.95 27.39 -17.96
N SER A 44 1.09 26.06 -18.04
CA SER A 44 2.38 25.36 -18.01
C SER A 44 3.34 25.78 -19.14
N CYS A 45 2.80 26.31 -20.25
CA CYS A 45 3.56 26.95 -21.34
C CYS A 45 4.52 28.07 -20.88
N SER A 46 4.26 28.66 -19.71
CA SER A 46 5.07 29.73 -19.11
C SER A 46 6.27 29.25 -18.28
N ILE A 47 6.37 27.94 -18.07
CA ILE A 47 7.49 27.32 -17.34
C ILE A 47 8.73 27.29 -18.25
N THR A 48 9.91 27.46 -17.66
CA THR A 48 11.19 27.52 -18.39
C THR A 48 12.25 26.59 -17.79
N PRO A 49 13.29 26.17 -18.55
CA PRO A 49 14.43 25.44 -17.97
C PRO A 49 15.16 26.20 -16.86
N SER A 50 15.02 27.53 -16.83
CA SER A 50 15.53 28.42 -15.78
C SER A 50 14.65 28.48 -14.52
N SER A 51 13.40 28.02 -14.57
CA SER A 51 12.43 28.19 -13.48
C SER A 51 12.90 27.60 -12.15
N GLY A 52 12.44 28.21 -11.05
CA GLY A 52 12.60 27.63 -9.72
C GLY A 52 11.73 26.38 -9.55
N ILE A 53 12.15 25.46 -8.68
CA ILE A 53 11.31 24.33 -8.27
C ILE A 53 10.21 24.86 -7.37
N ALA A 54 8.98 24.44 -7.64
CA ALA A 54 7.77 24.88 -6.97
C ALA A 54 7.42 23.96 -5.78
N PRO A 55 6.60 24.43 -4.81
CA PRO A 55 6.26 23.68 -3.60
C PRO A 55 5.46 22.40 -3.82
N ASP A 56 4.85 22.24 -5.00
CA ASP A 56 4.10 21.06 -5.45
C ASP A 56 4.97 19.92 -5.99
N ALA A 57 6.25 20.18 -6.27
CA ALA A 57 7.20 19.15 -6.70
C ALA A 57 7.36 18.05 -5.63
N ILE A 58 7.41 16.78 -6.07
CA ILE A 58 7.51 15.60 -5.19
C ILE A 58 8.70 15.74 -4.22
N PRO A 59 8.58 15.39 -2.92
CA PRO A 59 9.64 15.57 -1.93
C PRO A 59 11.00 14.96 -2.31
N CYS A 60 11.02 13.83 -3.03
CA CYS A 60 12.25 13.24 -3.55
C CYS A 60 12.94 14.17 -4.56
N VAL A 61 12.21 14.77 -5.50
CA VAL A 61 12.71 15.75 -6.48
C VAL A 61 13.24 17.01 -5.78
N GLN A 62 12.52 17.51 -4.76
CA GLN A 62 12.98 18.65 -3.96
C GLN A 62 14.29 18.37 -3.20
N ARG A 63 14.53 17.13 -2.78
CA ARG A 63 15.80 16.69 -2.16
C ARG A 63 16.89 16.52 -3.23
N LEU A 64 16.60 15.81 -4.32
CA LEU A 64 17.56 15.49 -5.38
C LEU A 64 18.11 16.75 -6.07
N ALA A 65 17.26 17.75 -6.32
CA ALA A 65 17.66 19.00 -6.93
C ALA A 65 18.53 19.91 -6.04
N LYS A 66 18.56 19.69 -4.72
CA LYS A 66 19.53 20.37 -3.82
C LYS A 66 20.94 19.82 -3.99
N MET A 67 21.09 18.60 -4.53
CA MET A 67 22.37 17.93 -4.77
C MET A 67 22.81 18.01 -6.25
N PHE A 68 21.87 17.85 -7.19
CA PHE A 68 22.14 17.70 -8.64
C PHE A 68 21.41 18.74 -9.52
N GLY A 69 21.11 19.91 -8.95
CA GLY A 69 20.16 20.91 -9.46
C GLY A 69 20.07 21.12 -10.98
N PRO A 70 21.16 21.46 -11.71
CA PRO A 70 21.09 21.75 -13.13
C PRO A 70 20.65 20.58 -14.01
N LEU A 71 20.97 19.34 -13.61
CA LEU A 71 20.48 18.13 -14.29
C LEU A 71 19.00 17.93 -13.98
N VAL A 72 18.65 17.86 -12.69
CA VAL A 72 17.28 17.54 -12.24
C VAL A 72 16.27 18.52 -12.83
N LYS A 73 16.54 19.83 -12.81
CA LYS A 73 15.66 20.84 -13.43
C LYS A 73 15.37 20.59 -14.90
N ARG A 74 16.32 20.06 -15.67
CA ARG A 74 16.15 19.79 -17.11
C ARG A 74 15.24 18.58 -17.38
N PHE A 75 15.16 17.63 -16.44
CA PHE A 75 14.18 16.54 -16.47
C PHE A 75 12.81 17.02 -16.02
N VAL A 76 12.72 17.67 -14.85
CA VAL A 76 11.45 18.20 -14.32
C VAL A 76 10.79 19.14 -15.34
N PHE A 77 11.56 20.03 -15.98
CA PHE A 77 11.05 20.89 -17.07
C PHE A 77 10.33 20.12 -18.20
N LYS A 78 10.83 18.94 -18.60
CA LYS A 78 10.18 18.12 -19.63
C LYS A 78 8.89 17.44 -19.15
N TRP A 79 8.73 17.25 -17.84
CA TRP A 79 7.52 16.68 -17.24
C TRP A 79 6.52 17.77 -16.80
N SER A 80 6.98 19.01 -16.64
CA SER A 80 6.21 20.17 -16.18
C SER A 80 5.40 20.91 -17.26
N VAL A 81 5.51 20.55 -18.54
CA VAL A 81 4.91 21.32 -19.64
C VAL A 81 3.86 20.48 -20.36
N THR A 82 2.59 20.80 -20.12
CA THR A 82 1.41 20.19 -20.76
C THR A 82 0.94 20.98 -21.99
N GLN A 83 1.16 22.30 -22.00
CA GLN A 83 0.72 23.22 -23.05
C GLN A 83 1.91 23.91 -23.73
N HIS A 84 1.81 24.13 -25.04
CA HIS A 84 2.78 24.95 -25.80
C HIS A 84 2.20 26.28 -26.27
N ALA A 85 0.88 26.40 -26.39
CA ALA A 85 0.18 27.66 -26.67
C ALA A 85 0.03 28.51 -25.39
N SER A 86 0.14 29.83 -25.51
CA SER A 86 -0.21 30.79 -24.45
C SER A 86 -1.70 30.74 -24.09
N ILE A 87 -2.10 31.35 -22.97
CA ILE A 87 -3.53 31.42 -22.60
C ILE A 87 -4.32 32.16 -23.68
N LYS A 88 -3.82 33.30 -24.17
CA LYS A 88 -4.42 33.97 -25.34
C LYS A 88 -4.61 33.02 -26.53
N GLU A 89 -3.58 32.31 -26.97
CA GLU A 89 -3.69 31.38 -28.11
C GLU A 89 -4.67 30.23 -27.85
N GLN A 90 -4.76 29.73 -26.62
CA GLN A 90 -5.77 28.73 -26.23
C GLN A 90 -7.20 29.28 -26.35
N LEU A 91 -7.45 30.52 -25.90
CA LEU A 91 -8.77 31.17 -26.01
C LEU A 91 -9.18 31.43 -27.47
N HIS A 92 -8.25 31.90 -28.31
CA HIS A 92 -8.50 32.06 -29.75
C HIS A 92 -8.72 30.70 -30.46
N CYS A 93 -8.08 29.62 -30.00
CA CYS A 93 -8.36 28.25 -30.44
C CYS A 93 -9.62 27.62 -29.80
N GLY A 94 -10.48 28.41 -29.16
CA GLY A 94 -11.78 27.98 -28.64
C GLY A 94 -11.80 27.36 -27.24
N VAL A 95 -10.66 27.24 -26.55
CA VAL A 95 -10.63 26.76 -25.15
C VAL A 95 -11.43 27.73 -24.26
N ARG A 96 -12.24 27.18 -23.35
CA ARG A 96 -13.06 27.97 -22.40
C ARG A 96 -12.94 27.51 -20.95
N TYR A 97 -12.39 26.33 -20.68
CA TYR A 97 -12.07 25.86 -19.32
C TYR A 97 -10.56 25.89 -19.09
N LEU A 98 -10.11 26.57 -18.03
CA LEU A 98 -8.69 26.69 -17.67
C LEU A 98 -8.41 26.09 -16.29
N ASP A 99 -7.55 25.08 -16.23
CA ASP A 99 -7.06 24.46 -14.99
C ASP A 99 -5.83 25.20 -14.46
N LEU A 100 -5.98 25.83 -13.29
CA LEU A 100 -5.00 26.74 -12.70
C LEU A 100 -4.55 26.25 -11.31
N ARG A 101 -3.30 25.79 -11.23
CA ARG A 101 -2.63 25.41 -9.98
C ARG A 101 -1.70 26.52 -9.53
N LEU A 102 -1.88 26.98 -8.30
CA LEU A 102 -1.25 28.21 -7.79
C LEU A 102 -0.30 27.93 -6.64
N GLY A 103 0.85 28.60 -6.64
CA GLY A 103 1.83 28.57 -5.55
C GLY A 103 2.41 29.95 -5.22
N THR A 104 2.95 30.10 -4.02
CA THR A 104 3.55 31.34 -3.53
C THR A 104 5.07 31.22 -3.36
N LYS A 105 5.79 32.33 -3.45
CA LYS A 105 7.25 32.39 -3.27
C LYS A 105 7.58 33.09 -1.96
N THR A 106 8.40 32.45 -1.11
CA THR A 106 8.83 33.00 0.18
C THR A 106 9.40 34.42 0.02
N GLY A 107 8.78 35.40 0.70
CA GLY A 107 9.20 36.80 0.66
C GLY A 107 8.65 37.63 -0.51
N ARG A 108 7.76 37.07 -1.35
CA ARG A 108 6.96 37.82 -2.34
C ARG A 108 5.46 37.76 -1.98
N ARG A 109 4.66 38.67 -2.53
CA ARG A 109 3.19 38.69 -2.38
C ARG A 109 2.46 38.16 -3.61
N ASP A 110 3.07 38.37 -4.76
CA ASP A 110 2.65 37.92 -6.08
C ASP A 110 2.47 36.39 -6.13
N LEU A 111 1.39 35.98 -6.80
CA LEU A 111 0.94 34.60 -6.92
C LEU A 111 1.41 34.05 -8.27
N TYR A 112 1.88 32.80 -8.29
CA TYR A 112 2.47 32.17 -9.49
C TYR A 112 1.76 30.88 -9.84
N ILE A 113 1.74 30.53 -11.12
CA ILE A 113 1.39 29.17 -11.55
C ILE A 113 2.50 28.20 -11.16
N VAL A 114 2.11 26.97 -10.81
CA VAL A 114 3.02 25.87 -10.45
C VAL A 114 2.60 24.56 -11.11
N HIS A 115 3.58 23.85 -11.68
CA HIS A 115 3.47 22.44 -12.02
C HIS A 115 4.88 21.81 -11.93
N GLY A 116 5.33 21.48 -10.71
CA GLY A 116 6.70 21.05 -10.36
C GLY A 116 7.77 22.14 -10.45
N LEU A 117 7.61 23.08 -11.38
CA LEU A 117 8.37 24.32 -11.51
C LEU A 117 7.42 25.53 -11.48
N TYR A 118 7.93 26.70 -11.14
CA TYR A 118 7.17 27.95 -11.23
C TYR A 118 7.04 28.44 -12.69
N GLY A 119 5.81 28.79 -13.07
CA GLY A 119 5.48 29.53 -14.29
C GLY A 119 5.32 31.04 -14.04
N MET A 120 4.47 31.68 -14.84
CA MET A 120 4.13 33.11 -14.80
C MET A 120 3.35 33.54 -13.55
N GLU A 121 3.23 34.86 -13.35
CA GLU A 121 2.31 35.44 -12.36
C GLU A 121 0.85 35.26 -12.80
N VAL A 122 -0.04 34.95 -11.85
CA VAL A 122 -1.48 34.72 -12.07
C VAL A 122 -2.17 35.94 -12.67
N GLU A 123 -1.79 37.16 -12.24
CA GLU A 123 -2.41 38.41 -12.69
C GLU A 123 -2.31 38.61 -14.22
N LYS A 124 -1.26 38.07 -14.86
CA LYS A 124 -1.10 38.12 -16.33
C LYS A 124 -2.11 37.24 -17.06
N ILE A 125 -2.49 36.12 -16.46
CA ILE A 125 -3.55 35.23 -16.98
C ILE A 125 -4.90 35.92 -16.85
N LEU A 126 -5.16 36.60 -15.73
CA LEU A 126 -6.37 37.38 -15.56
C LEU A 126 -6.44 38.54 -16.57
N GLN A 127 -5.31 39.20 -16.86
CA GLN A 127 -5.20 40.24 -17.90
C GLN A 127 -5.46 39.69 -19.31
N GLU A 128 -4.92 38.53 -19.68
CA GLU A 128 -5.21 37.88 -20.98
C GLU A 128 -6.68 37.45 -21.11
N VAL A 129 -7.28 36.92 -20.05
CA VAL A 129 -8.70 36.53 -20.01
C VAL A 129 -9.63 37.75 -20.07
N ASP A 130 -9.37 38.80 -19.29
CA ASP A 130 -10.19 40.01 -19.25
C ASP A 130 -10.13 40.79 -20.57
N ALA A 131 -8.96 40.84 -21.21
CA ALA A 131 -8.81 41.39 -22.56
C ALA A 131 -9.61 40.60 -23.60
N PHE A 132 -9.55 39.26 -23.58
CA PHE A 132 -10.36 38.42 -24.46
C PHE A 132 -11.86 38.67 -24.26
N LEU A 133 -12.34 38.67 -23.01
CA LEU A 133 -13.76 38.89 -22.67
C LEU A 133 -14.25 40.33 -22.94
N ALA A 134 -13.35 41.30 -23.08
CA ALA A 134 -13.69 42.65 -23.54
C ALA A 134 -14.02 42.72 -25.03
N ASP A 135 -13.37 41.89 -25.85
CA ASP A 135 -13.64 41.81 -27.30
C ASP A 135 -14.76 40.80 -27.63
N HIS A 136 -15.06 39.85 -26.73
CA HIS A 136 -15.96 38.71 -26.97
C HIS A 136 -17.14 38.63 -25.98
N GLU A 137 -18.12 39.55 -26.10
CA GLU A 137 -19.24 39.73 -25.15
C GLU A 137 -20.12 38.48 -24.88
N GLY A 138 -20.15 37.50 -25.79
CA GLY A 138 -20.98 36.30 -25.66
C GLY A 138 -20.24 35.04 -25.20
N GLU A 139 -18.92 35.11 -25.06
CA GLU A 139 -18.09 33.98 -24.64
C GLU A 139 -17.97 33.92 -23.12
N ILE A 140 -17.82 32.69 -22.59
CA ILE A 140 -17.84 32.42 -21.15
C ILE A 140 -16.64 31.56 -20.78
N ILE A 141 -15.83 32.01 -19.81
CA ILE A 141 -14.62 31.32 -19.38
C ILE A 141 -14.78 30.76 -17.96
N VAL A 142 -14.41 29.49 -17.79
CA VAL A 142 -14.36 28.79 -16.52
C VAL A 142 -12.91 28.76 -16.03
N LEU A 143 -12.67 29.30 -14.84
CA LEU A 143 -11.36 29.30 -14.16
C LEU A 143 -11.43 28.34 -12.97
N ASP A 144 -10.76 27.18 -13.06
CA ASP A 144 -10.67 26.24 -11.93
C ASP A 144 -9.37 26.42 -11.17
N PHE A 145 -9.46 27.04 -10.00
CA PHE A 145 -8.38 27.14 -9.04
C PHE A 145 -8.29 25.84 -8.25
N GLN A 146 -7.69 24.83 -8.91
CA GLN A 146 -7.75 23.43 -8.50
C GLN A 146 -6.97 23.14 -7.22
N HIS A 147 -5.77 23.73 -7.08
CA HIS A 147 -4.87 23.54 -5.94
C HIS A 147 -4.13 24.82 -5.54
N PHE A 148 -3.90 24.97 -4.23
CA PHE A 148 -3.25 26.13 -3.60
C PHE A 148 -2.05 25.69 -2.74
N TYR A 149 -0.83 25.87 -3.24
CA TYR A 149 0.40 25.44 -2.57
C TYR A 149 1.06 26.59 -1.80
N SER A 150 1.32 26.38 -0.50
CA SER A 150 1.89 27.42 0.39
C SER A 150 1.05 28.72 0.45
N PHE A 151 -0.28 28.61 0.37
CA PHE A 151 -1.18 29.74 0.58
C PHE A 151 -1.41 30.03 2.07
N THR A 152 -1.55 31.30 2.40
CA THR A 152 -2.07 31.78 3.70
C THR A 152 -3.42 32.46 3.48
N LYS A 153 -4.11 32.84 4.58
CA LYS A 153 -5.38 33.57 4.51
C LYS A 153 -5.27 34.87 3.71
N GLU A 154 -4.15 35.58 3.88
CA GLU A 154 -3.84 36.83 3.21
C GLU A 154 -3.66 36.62 1.69
N ASN A 155 -3.04 35.52 1.29
CA ASN A 155 -2.85 35.16 -0.12
C ASN A 155 -4.18 34.79 -0.79
N HIS A 156 -5.09 34.12 -0.06
CA HIS A 156 -6.46 33.89 -0.52
C HIS A 156 -7.26 35.21 -0.65
N SER A 157 -7.16 36.12 0.33
CA SER A 157 -7.80 37.44 0.25
C SER A 157 -7.27 38.29 -0.91
N TYR A 158 -5.96 38.25 -1.17
CA TYR A 158 -5.36 38.95 -2.31
C TYR A 158 -5.83 38.36 -3.65
N LEU A 159 -5.91 37.03 -3.78
CA LEU A 159 -6.46 36.37 -4.97
C LEU A 159 -7.92 36.78 -5.24
N MET A 160 -8.77 36.84 -4.21
CA MET A 160 -10.14 37.34 -4.36
C MET A 160 -10.18 38.82 -4.77
N THR A 161 -9.25 39.64 -4.26
CA THR A 161 -9.16 41.06 -4.60
C THR A 161 -8.79 41.27 -6.08
N ILE A 162 -7.85 40.50 -6.63
CA ILE A 162 -7.49 40.62 -8.06
C ILE A 162 -8.56 40.03 -8.99
N LEU A 163 -9.28 38.98 -8.57
CA LEU A 163 -10.42 38.45 -9.33
C LEU A 163 -11.58 39.47 -9.41
N ASP A 164 -11.93 40.11 -8.29
CA ASP A 164 -12.93 41.16 -8.24
C ASP A 164 -12.49 42.41 -9.02
N SER A 165 -11.21 42.78 -8.93
CA SER A 165 -10.64 43.93 -9.66
C SER A 165 -10.54 43.74 -11.18
N HIS A 166 -10.49 42.49 -11.68
CA HIS A 166 -10.50 42.22 -13.11
C HIS A 166 -11.92 42.00 -13.63
N PHE A 167 -12.68 41.10 -13.01
CA PHE A 167 -13.94 40.64 -13.58
C PHE A 167 -15.16 41.32 -12.95
N GLY A 168 -15.13 41.61 -11.64
CA GLY A 168 -16.22 42.27 -10.92
C GLY A 168 -17.61 41.73 -11.27
N SER A 169 -18.45 42.57 -11.88
CA SER A 169 -19.81 42.20 -12.30
C SER A 169 -19.89 41.16 -13.44
N ARG A 170 -18.79 40.84 -14.13
CA ARG A 170 -18.70 39.73 -15.11
C ARG A 170 -18.67 38.36 -14.43
N MET A 171 -18.40 38.28 -13.12
CA MET A 171 -18.38 36.99 -12.42
C MET A 171 -19.81 36.49 -12.17
N CYS A 172 -20.05 35.22 -12.54
CA CYS A 172 -21.27 34.50 -12.19
C CYS A 172 -21.40 34.40 -10.66
N PRO A 173 -22.54 34.80 -10.06
CA PRO A 173 -22.80 34.61 -8.64
C PRO A 173 -22.70 33.13 -8.24
N ALA A 174 -22.16 32.88 -7.05
CA ALA A 174 -22.13 31.54 -6.49
C ALA A 174 -23.55 31.03 -6.20
N SER A 175 -23.87 29.83 -6.66
CA SER A 175 -25.18 29.19 -6.47
C SER A 175 -25.00 27.71 -6.09
N PRO A 176 -25.83 27.14 -5.19
CA PRO A 176 -25.72 25.74 -4.78
C PRO A 176 -26.12 24.73 -5.87
N THR A 177 -26.76 25.18 -6.96
CA THR A 177 -27.10 24.33 -8.12
C THR A 177 -26.83 25.06 -9.44
N LEU A 178 -26.18 24.39 -10.38
CA LEU A 178 -25.85 24.96 -11.70
C LEU A 178 -26.91 24.66 -12.78
N THR A 179 -28.00 23.98 -12.42
CA THR A 179 -29.10 23.56 -13.31
C THR A 179 -29.92 24.70 -13.93
N HIS A 180 -29.65 25.94 -13.56
CA HIS A 180 -30.27 27.16 -14.12
C HIS A 180 -29.26 28.06 -14.85
N VAL A 181 -27.97 27.73 -14.81
CA VAL A 181 -26.88 28.53 -15.37
C VAL A 181 -26.71 28.15 -16.84
N THR A 182 -27.42 28.85 -17.73
CA THR A 182 -27.36 28.65 -19.19
C THR A 182 -26.55 29.76 -19.85
N LEU A 183 -26.03 29.54 -21.06
CA LEU A 183 -25.28 30.58 -21.79
C LEU A 183 -26.15 31.83 -22.01
N ARG A 184 -27.43 31.63 -22.36
CA ARG A 184 -28.39 32.73 -22.49
C ARG A 184 -28.59 33.47 -21.17
N TRP A 185 -28.81 32.77 -20.06
CA TRP A 185 -29.01 33.41 -18.77
C TRP A 185 -27.78 34.22 -18.33
N MET A 186 -26.58 33.68 -18.53
CA MET A 186 -25.34 34.39 -18.24
C MET A 186 -25.21 35.66 -19.10
N LYS A 187 -25.45 35.57 -20.42
CA LYS A 187 -25.43 36.71 -21.35
C LYS A 187 -26.50 37.77 -21.01
N GLU A 188 -27.72 37.36 -20.67
CA GLU A 188 -28.82 38.25 -20.21
C GLU A 188 -28.51 38.98 -18.88
N LYS A 189 -27.53 38.50 -18.10
CA LYS A 189 -27.08 39.13 -16.85
C LYS A 189 -25.71 39.83 -16.96
N GLY A 190 -25.04 39.72 -18.10
CA GLY A 190 -23.66 40.24 -18.28
C GLY A 190 -22.59 39.41 -17.58
N TYR A 191 -22.86 38.14 -17.27
CA TYR A 191 -21.87 37.23 -16.69
C TYR A 191 -21.06 36.53 -17.79
N GLN A 192 -19.73 36.56 -17.66
CA GLN A 192 -18.78 35.95 -18.60
C GLN A 192 -17.74 35.05 -17.90
N VAL A 193 -17.65 35.05 -16.56
CA VAL A 193 -16.64 34.26 -15.83
C VAL A 193 -17.29 33.35 -14.79
N VAL A 194 -16.94 32.07 -14.79
CA VAL A 194 -17.25 31.12 -13.73
C VAL A 194 -15.97 30.78 -12.97
N VAL A 195 -15.93 31.08 -11.67
CA VAL A 195 -14.76 30.76 -10.82
C VAL A 195 -15.06 29.53 -9.97
N ILE A 196 -14.34 28.43 -10.22
CA ILE A 196 -14.34 27.25 -9.34
C ILE A 196 -13.17 27.41 -8.37
N TYR A 197 -13.45 27.41 -7.07
CA TYR A 197 -12.47 27.73 -6.02
C TYR A 197 -12.36 26.60 -4.99
N ARG A 198 -11.37 25.72 -5.13
CA ARG A 198 -11.29 24.47 -4.37
C ARG A 198 -10.66 24.68 -2.99
N LEU A 199 -11.45 25.26 -2.07
CA LEU A 199 -11.01 25.64 -0.73
C LEU A 199 -10.83 24.42 0.20
N ILE A 200 -9.65 23.79 0.12
CA ILE A 200 -9.24 22.54 0.80
C ILE A 200 -9.63 22.51 2.30
N ALA A 201 -9.57 23.66 2.97
CA ALA A 201 -9.94 23.78 4.39
C ALA A 201 -11.37 23.31 4.69
N MET A 202 -12.35 23.47 3.78
CA MET A 202 -13.71 22.95 4.04
C MET A 202 -13.76 21.43 4.04
N ARG A 203 -13.01 20.74 3.15
CA ARG A 203 -12.98 19.26 3.18
C ARG A 203 -12.29 18.74 4.45
N LEU A 204 -11.15 19.32 4.82
CA LEU A 204 -10.46 18.95 6.06
C LEU A 204 -11.27 19.27 7.32
N VAL A 205 -11.92 20.45 7.38
CA VAL A 205 -12.80 20.80 8.52
C VAL A 205 -14.04 19.91 8.54
N LEU A 206 -14.69 19.60 7.41
CA LEU A 206 -15.85 18.70 7.41
C LEU A 206 -15.47 17.26 7.81
N VAL A 207 -14.30 16.76 7.40
CA VAL A 207 -13.79 15.44 7.83
C VAL A 207 -13.42 15.45 9.30
N VAL A 208 -12.67 16.46 9.79
CA VAL A 208 -12.33 16.58 11.22
C VAL A 208 -13.58 16.80 12.08
N LEU A 209 -14.60 17.51 11.57
CA LEU A 209 -15.86 17.74 12.27
C LEU A 209 -16.79 16.51 12.21
N HIS A 210 -16.70 15.68 11.17
CA HIS A 210 -17.27 14.32 11.17
C HIS A 210 -16.56 13.42 12.19
N ILE A 211 -15.23 13.39 12.21
CA ILE A 211 -14.45 12.63 13.19
C ILE A 211 -14.73 13.12 14.62
N ALA A 212 -14.92 14.43 14.83
CA ALA A 212 -15.31 15.00 16.12
C ALA A 212 -16.78 14.74 16.48
N LEU A 213 -17.71 14.73 15.53
CA LEU A 213 -19.10 14.32 15.76
C LEU A 213 -19.16 12.83 16.11
N VAL A 214 -18.60 11.96 15.27
CA VAL A 214 -18.51 10.51 15.53
C VAL A 214 -17.76 10.25 16.84
N GLY A 215 -16.66 10.95 17.11
CA GLY A 215 -15.90 10.83 18.36
C GLY A 215 -16.66 11.31 19.60
N THR A 216 -17.42 12.41 19.52
CA THR A 216 -18.28 12.86 20.64
C THR A 216 -19.52 11.99 20.78
N GLN A 217 -20.00 11.36 19.71
CA GLN A 217 -21.13 10.43 19.73
C GLN A 217 -20.72 9.06 20.30
N ILE A 218 -19.49 8.59 20.01
CA ILE A 218 -18.84 7.46 20.67
C ILE A 218 -18.60 7.78 22.15
N TRP A 219 -18.00 8.93 22.48
CA TRP A 219 -17.71 9.32 23.86
C TRP A 219 -18.98 9.55 24.71
N ALA A 220 -20.03 10.15 24.14
CA ALA A 220 -21.34 10.21 24.77
C ALA A 220 -21.91 8.80 24.99
N SER A 221 -21.78 7.90 24.01
CA SER A 221 -22.22 6.50 24.17
C SER A 221 -21.37 5.68 25.16
N SER A 222 -20.14 6.11 25.50
CA SER A 222 -19.37 5.53 26.60
C SER A 222 -19.72 6.14 27.96
N GLN A 223 -19.98 7.45 28.06
CA GLN A 223 -20.46 8.04 29.32
C GLN A 223 -21.86 7.51 29.71
N TYR A 224 -22.78 7.40 28.74
CA TYR A 224 -24.08 6.73 28.94
C TYR A 224 -23.96 5.24 29.28
N ARG A 225 -22.76 4.65 29.20
CA ARG A 225 -22.46 3.28 29.56
C ARG A 225 -21.86 3.19 30.97
N GLU A 226 -20.94 4.08 31.33
CA GLU A 226 -20.45 4.24 32.71
C GLU A 226 -21.61 4.55 33.68
N ASP A 227 -22.51 5.48 33.33
CA ASP A 227 -23.71 5.82 34.15
C ASP A 227 -24.71 4.65 34.31
N LEU A 228 -24.60 3.59 33.51
CA LEU A 228 -25.43 2.37 33.59
C LEU A 228 -24.72 1.20 34.28
N GLU A 229 -23.40 1.06 34.14
CA GLU A 229 -22.64 -0.06 34.70
C GLU A 229 -22.42 0.05 36.23
N ASP A 230 -22.55 1.25 36.82
CA ASP A 230 -22.42 1.51 38.27
C ASP A 230 -23.70 1.25 39.13
N ASN A 231 -24.83 0.85 38.54
CA ASN A 231 -26.14 0.75 39.24
C ASN A 231 -26.78 -0.66 39.33
N GLU A 232 -26.14 -1.73 38.83
CA GLU A 232 -26.75 -3.09 38.80
C GLU A 232 -25.87 -4.21 39.39
N PHE A 233 -24.98 -3.92 40.35
CA PHE A 233 -24.22 -4.99 41.04
C PHE A 233 -23.91 -4.75 42.53
N ALA A 234 -24.96 -4.72 43.36
CA ALA A 234 -24.85 -4.88 44.82
C ALA A 234 -26.05 -5.64 45.40
N GLU A 235 -25.82 -6.29 46.54
CA GLU A 235 -26.84 -6.81 47.48
C GLU A 235 -27.70 -8.01 47.04
N PHE A 236 -27.10 -9.20 47.09
CA PHE A 236 -27.78 -10.44 47.51
C PHE A 236 -26.77 -11.42 48.14
N GLU A 237 -26.52 -11.31 49.45
CA GLU A 237 -26.18 -12.45 50.31
C GLU A 237 -26.47 -12.11 51.80
N ASP A 238 -26.80 -13.14 52.58
CA ASP A 238 -27.67 -13.07 53.77
C ASP A 238 -26.95 -12.98 55.14
N PHE A 239 -27.63 -12.32 56.10
CA PHE A 239 -27.67 -12.58 57.57
C PHE A 239 -26.50 -12.18 58.52
N GLU A 240 -26.92 -11.81 59.76
CA GLU A 240 -26.18 -11.76 61.06
C GLU A 240 -24.98 -10.77 61.19
N GLU A 241 -24.65 -10.14 62.34
CA GLU A 241 -25.40 -9.70 63.54
C GLU A 241 -24.51 -8.64 64.29
N ASP A 242 -25.12 -7.66 64.98
CA ASP A 242 -24.60 -6.73 66.03
C ASP A 242 -23.37 -5.75 65.88
N GLU A 243 -23.66 -4.51 66.30
CA GLU A 243 -22.92 -3.55 67.18
C GLU A 243 -21.66 -2.70 66.79
N GLU A 244 -21.85 -1.38 67.04
CA GLU A 244 -20.96 -0.32 67.58
C GLU A 244 -19.87 0.47 66.79
N GLU A 245 -19.77 1.74 67.23
CA GLU A 245 -19.17 2.98 66.71
C GLU A 245 -17.63 3.06 66.46
N SER A 246 -17.17 3.94 65.55
CA SER A 246 -16.64 5.30 65.92
C SER A 246 -15.57 5.95 64.96
N VAL A 247 -15.87 7.19 64.55
CA VAL A 247 -14.98 8.39 64.36
C VAL A 247 -13.71 8.35 63.45
N PRO A 248 -13.55 9.29 62.47
CA PRO A 248 -12.39 9.38 61.56
C PRO A 248 -11.35 10.48 61.91
N LYS A 249 -10.25 10.60 61.13
CA LYS A 249 -9.46 11.86 60.99
C LYS A 249 -8.51 11.97 59.77
N GLU A 250 -8.57 13.15 59.11
CA GLU A 250 -7.53 14.11 58.65
C GLU A 250 -6.07 13.69 58.33
N ALA A 251 -5.25 14.40 57.50
CA ALA A 251 -5.40 15.35 56.36
C ALA A 251 -3.98 15.90 55.93
N VAL A 252 -3.90 16.77 54.88
CA VAL A 252 -2.78 17.71 54.52
C VAL A 252 -1.53 17.05 53.85
N ASP A 253 -1.16 17.25 52.56
CA ASP A 253 -0.78 18.47 51.75
C ASP A 253 0.71 18.90 52.06
N GLN A 254 1.66 19.21 51.15
CA GLN A 254 1.70 20.17 50.01
C GLN A 254 2.71 19.86 48.86
N GLN A 255 2.70 20.73 47.83
CA GLN A 255 3.55 20.79 46.61
C GLN A 255 4.70 21.85 46.77
N PRO A 256 5.30 22.55 45.75
CA PRO A 256 5.50 22.35 44.29
C PRO A 256 6.92 22.74 43.71
N GLN A 257 7.05 22.80 42.36
CA GLN A 257 7.94 23.65 41.50
C GLN A 257 9.43 23.32 41.14
N ALA A 258 9.60 22.75 39.93
CA ALA A 258 10.32 23.27 38.73
C ALA A 258 11.78 23.83 38.72
N GLN A 259 12.64 23.28 37.82
CA GLN A 259 13.23 23.98 36.62
C GLN A 259 14.22 23.13 35.77
N LYS A 260 14.20 23.32 34.43
CA LYS A 260 15.29 23.19 33.38
C LYS A 260 16.19 21.92 33.34
N GLY A 261 16.52 21.30 32.19
CA GLY A 261 16.08 21.46 30.79
C GLY A 261 17.21 21.36 29.73
N ARG A 262 17.12 20.42 28.76
CA ARG A 262 17.86 20.43 27.46
C ARG A 262 17.16 19.53 26.41
N LYS A 263 17.52 19.63 25.12
CA LYS A 263 16.81 19.03 23.96
C LYS A 263 17.50 17.82 23.32
N GLY A 264 16.70 16.96 22.65
CA GLY A 264 17.10 15.99 21.62
C GLY A 264 16.43 14.62 21.81
N ALA A 265 15.89 13.93 20.79
CA ALA A 265 15.68 14.30 19.38
C ALA A 265 14.58 13.42 18.72
N ASP A 266 14.19 13.78 17.49
CA ASP A 266 13.30 13.04 16.56
C ASP A 266 13.91 11.68 16.11
N VAL A 267 13.22 10.71 15.47
CA VAL A 267 11.81 10.58 15.00
C VAL A 267 11.39 9.10 14.88
N GLN A 268 10.14 8.85 14.48
CA GLN A 268 9.58 7.54 14.08
C GLN A 268 10.36 6.80 12.97
N GLU A 269 10.26 5.47 13.01
CA GLU A 269 10.25 4.54 11.86
C GLU A 269 8.75 4.13 11.69
N LEU A 270 8.16 3.83 10.53
CA LEU A 270 8.67 3.37 9.22
C LEU A 270 7.93 4.02 8.04
N ASP A 271 8.54 3.92 6.85
CA ASP A 271 7.98 4.14 5.52
C ASP A 271 7.04 2.96 5.12
N GLU A 272 5.88 3.19 4.47
CA GLU A 272 5.60 3.08 3.01
C GLU A 272 5.06 1.70 2.56
N GLU A 273 4.59 1.64 1.31
CA GLU A 273 3.92 0.52 0.63
C GLU A 273 4.96 -0.43 -0.03
N GLU A 274 4.66 -1.72 -0.28
CA GLU A 274 5.54 -2.65 -1.05
C GLU A 274 4.73 -3.66 -1.91
N VAL A 275 5.40 -4.39 -2.82
CA VAL A 275 4.94 -4.56 -4.22
C VAL A 275 5.44 -5.89 -4.90
N GLU A 276 4.77 -6.32 -6.00
CA GLU A 276 5.06 -7.53 -6.85
C GLU A 276 4.85 -8.89 -6.11
N GLU A 277 4.89 -10.12 -6.64
CA GLU A 277 5.36 -10.84 -7.87
C GLU A 277 4.28 -11.92 -8.26
N GLU A 278 4.27 -12.78 -9.30
CA GLU A 278 5.19 -13.17 -10.41
C GLU A 278 4.40 -13.10 -11.79
N GLU A 279 4.06 -14.17 -12.55
CA GLU A 279 3.52 -14.17 -13.97
C GLU A 279 2.37 -15.23 -14.23
N ASP A 280 1.92 -15.73 -15.42
CA ASP A 280 2.65 -16.42 -16.52
C ASP A 280 1.76 -16.89 -17.76
N ASP A 281 2.41 -17.45 -18.80
CA ASP A 281 1.98 -18.32 -19.94
C ASP A 281 1.44 -17.77 -21.30
N VAL A 282 1.59 -18.57 -22.40
CA VAL A 282 1.67 -18.09 -23.81
C VAL A 282 0.74 -18.77 -24.84
N ILE A 283 -0.03 -17.97 -25.61
CA ILE A 283 -0.51 -18.25 -26.99
C ILE A 283 -0.38 -16.94 -27.83
N VAL A 284 -0.20 -17.04 -29.15
CA VAL A 284 -0.18 -15.89 -30.07
C VAL A 284 -1.28 -16.02 -31.12
N GLU A 285 -2.36 -15.25 -30.94
CA GLU A 285 -3.36 -14.93 -31.96
C GLU A 285 -3.62 -13.41 -31.89
N ASP A 286 -3.68 -12.73 -33.04
CA ASP A 286 -3.85 -11.26 -33.12
C ASP A 286 -5.34 -10.89 -33.10
N ASP A 287 -5.86 -10.41 -31.97
CA ASP A 287 -7.20 -9.83 -31.83
C ASP A 287 -7.14 -8.36 -31.37
N GLU A 288 -7.21 -7.42 -32.32
CA GLU A 288 -7.33 -5.97 -32.06
C GLU A 288 -8.77 -5.58 -31.68
N SER A 289 -9.27 -5.94 -30.49
CA SER A 289 -10.66 -5.65 -30.12
C SER A 289 -11.00 -5.53 -28.61
N GLU A 290 -10.47 -4.52 -27.91
CA GLU A 290 -11.20 -3.93 -26.77
C GLU A 290 -10.77 -2.47 -26.47
N PHE A 291 -11.44 -1.50 -27.09
CA PHE A 291 -11.38 -0.08 -26.72
C PHE A 291 -12.80 0.51 -26.68
N ASP A 292 -13.74 -0.22 -26.09
CA ASP A 292 -15.18 -0.04 -26.31
C ASP A 292 -16.01 0.10 -25.02
N HIS A 293 -15.53 0.92 -24.10
CA HIS A 293 -16.26 1.35 -22.89
C HIS A 293 -16.32 2.90 -22.77
N PHE A 294 -16.47 3.55 -23.92
CA PHE A 294 -16.94 4.95 -24.03
C PHE A 294 -17.97 5.11 -25.18
N GLN A 295 -18.75 4.06 -25.44
CA GLN A 295 -19.97 4.13 -26.25
C GLN A 295 -21.18 3.74 -25.38
N ASP A 296 -21.84 4.74 -24.80
CA ASP A 296 -23.19 4.60 -24.26
C ASP A 296 -24.17 4.48 -25.44
N GLU A 297 -24.35 3.27 -26.01
CA GLU A 297 -25.25 3.05 -27.15
C GLU A 297 -26.76 3.22 -26.80
N GLU A 298 -27.13 3.45 -25.53
CA GLU A 298 -28.52 3.65 -25.12
C GLU A 298 -29.15 5.01 -25.56
N GLU A 299 -28.42 5.92 -26.25
CA GLU A 299 -28.97 7.21 -26.68
C GLU A 299 -29.50 7.28 -28.14
N PHE A 300 -29.62 6.18 -28.91
CA PHE A 300 -30.12 6.28 -30.31
C PHE A 300 -31.04 5.18 -30.90
N GLU A 301 -31.81 4.44 -30.08
CA GLU A 301 -32.97 3.69 -30.62
C GLU A 301 -34.10 4.65 -31.08
N GLY A 302 -34.06 5.11 -32.34
CA GLY A 302 -34.98 6.19 -32.74
C GLY A 302 -35.15 6.58 -34.22
N PHE A 303 -34.87 5.74 -35.22
CA PHE A 303 -35.39 5.99 -36.59
C PHE A 303 -35.63 4.72 -37.42
N ASP A 304 -36.78 4.66 -38.11
CA ASP A 304 -37.29 3.46 -38.77
C ASP A 304 -36.56 3.04 -40.05
N SER A 305 -36.42 1.73 -40.24
CA SER A 305 -35.86 1.09 -41.43
C SER A 305 -36.93 0.70 -42.47
N GLU A 306 -37.54 1.67 -43.16
CA GLU A 306 -38.43 1.38 -44.30
C GLU A 306 -37.67 1.06 -45.60
N ARG A 307 -38.04 -0.05 -46.24
CA ARG A 307 -37.39 -0.58 -47.46
C ARG A 307 -38.10 -0.19 -48.75
N VAL A 308 -37.48 0.66 -49.57
CA VAL A 308 -37.61 0.67 -51.05
C VAL A 308 -36.26 1.13 -51.63
N GLY A 309 -35.68 0.59 -52.71
CA GLY A 309 -36.10 -0.47 -53.60
C GLY A 309 -35.86 -0.09 -55.07
N SER A 310 -35.29 -1.01 -55.86
CA SER A 310 -35.01 -0.91 -57.31
C SER A 310 -33.70 -0.23 -57.76
N SER A 311 -33.08 -0.92 -58.72
CA SER A 311 -31.80 -0.73 -59.38
C SER A 311 -31.59 0.57 -60.17
N GLY A 312 -30.34 1.06 -60.19
CA GLY A 312 -29.82 1.99 -61.20
C GLY A 312 -28.29 1.87 -61.38
N LYS A 313 -27.81 1.81 -62.63
CA LYS A 313 -26.41 2.08 -63.01
C LYS A 313 -26.25 3.56 -63.42
N LEU A 314 -25.02 3.99 -63.73
CA LEU A 314 -24.50 5.35 -64.04
C LEU A 314 -23.87 5.99 -62.78
N ASP A 315 -22.72 6.67 -62.83
CA ASP A 315 -21.67 6.75 -63.88
C ASP A 315 -20.36 7.25 -63.22
N ASP A 316 -19.18 6.88 -63.75
CA ASP A 316 -17.88 7.34 -63.20
C ASP A 316 -17.66 8.85 -63.38
N LYS A 317 -17.77 9.62 -62.28
CA LYS A 317 -17.34 11.03 -62.23
C LYS A 317 -16.69 11.42 -60.89
N GLU A 318 -15.36 11.51 -60.94
CA GLU A 318 -14.50 12.44 -60.19
C GLU A 318 -14.93 12.80 -58.75
N ALA A 319 -14.53 11.95 -57.78
CA ALA A 319 -14.48 12.37 -56.38
C ALA A 319 -13.50 13.57 -56.22
N PRO A 320 -13.86 14.63 -55.47
CA PRO A 320 -13.01 15.81 -55.33
C PRO A 320 -11.73 15.46 -54.56
N LYS A 321 -10.60 15.82 -55.16
CA LYS A 321 -9.26 15.50 -54.65
C LYS A 321 -8.98 16.24 -53.33
N ILE A 322 -9.12 15.54 -52.20
CA ILE A 322 -8.75 16.03 -50.87
C ILE A 322 -7.29 16.52 -50.93
N THR A 323 -7.13 17.84 -50.84
CA THR A 323 -5.82 18.47 -50.95
C THR A 323 -5.21 18.54 -49.55
N ILE A 324 -4.60 17.41 -49.14
CA ILE A 324 -3.85 17.34 -47.89
C ILE A 324 -2.76 18.41 -47.91
N THR A 325 -2.96 19.46 -47.14
CA THR A 325 -1.96 20.50 -46.87
C THR A 325 -0.74 19.83 -46.26
N LYS A 326 0.41 19.95 -46.93
CA LYS A 326 1.67 19.42 -46.39
C LYS A 326 2.07 20.22 -45.16
N VAL A 327 1.71 19.71 -43.98
CA VAL A 327 2.20 20.17 -42.69
C VAL A 327 3.73 20.27 -42.77
N PRO A 328 4.37 21.38 -42.34
CA PRO A 328 5.80 21.57 -42.50
C PRO A 328 6.62 20.43 -41.88
N LEU A 329 7.62 19.93 -42.63
CA LEU A 329 8.51 18.85 -42.14
C LEU A 329 9.47 19.37 -41.06
N HIS A 330 8.99 19.48 -39.82
CA HIS A 330 9.85 19.54 -38.62
C HIS A 330 9.94 18.20 -37.86
N PHE A 331 9.29 17.13 -38.34
CA PHE A 331 9.64 15.76 -37.93
C PHE A 331 10.92 15.28 -38.64
N ARG A 332 12.04 15.92 -38.29
CA ARG A 332 13.35 15.23 -38.31
C ARG A 332 13.53 14.60 -36.94
N THR A 333 13.38 13.28 -36.89
CA THR A 333 13.74 12.44 -35.74
C THR A 333 15.26 12.51 -35.55
N ASN A 334 15.71 13.53 -34.81
CA ASN A 334 17.11 13.60 -34.37
C ASN A 334 17.40 12.42 -33.44
N TRP A 335 18.54 11.77 -33.65
CA TRP A 335 19.06 10.74 -32.75
C TRP A 335 19.27 11.28 -31.32
N ASP A 336 19.40 12.60 -31.17
CA ASP A 336 19.47 13.30 -29.88
C ASP A 336 18.22 13.12 -28.99
N SER A 337 17.05 12.81 -29.56
CA SER A 337 15.84 12.50 -28.78
C SER A 337 15.93 11.12 -28.13
N PHE A 338 16.42 10.14 -28.88
CA PHE A 338 16.48 8.73 -28.48
C PHE A 338 17.50 8.43 -27.38
N TYR A 339 18.34 9.39 -26.96
CA TYR A 339 19.26 9.17 -25.83
C TYR A 339 18.56 8.76 -24.52
N LEU A 340 17.31 9.18 -24.31
CA LEU A 340 16.55 8.78 -23.12
C LEU A 340 15.95 7.38 -23.26
N GLU A 341 15.40 7.05 -24.43
CA GLU A 341 14.89 5.70 -24.73
C GLU A 341 16.01 4.67 -24.70
N MET A 342 17.17 4.97 -25.31
CA MET A 342 18.37 4.14 -25.24
C MET A 342 18.93 4.00 -23.82
N LEU A 343 18.78 5.01 -22.96
CA LEU A 343 19.16 4.94 -21.54
C LEU A 343 18.16 4.12 -20.72
N MET A 344 16.86 4.21 -21.00
CA MET A 344 15.84 3.36 -20.41
C MET A 344 16.02 1.89 -20.82
N ILE A 345 16.25 1.62 -22.11
CA ILE A 345 16.57 0.29 -22.63
C ILE A 345 17.86 -0.24 -21.99
N ALA A 346 18.90 0.58 -21.85
CA ALA A 346 20.11 0.18 -21.12
C ALA A 346 19.84 -0.11 -19.63
N GLY A 347 18.96 0.66 -18.98
CA GLY A 347 18.50 0.40 -17.62
C GLY A 347 17.73 -0.92 -17.47
N LEU A 348 16.79 -1.19 -18.37
CA LEU A 348 16.05 -2.46 -18.45
C LEU A 348 16.95 -3.65 -18.76
N VAL A 349 17.95 -3.48 -19.64
CA VAL A 349 18.98 -4.50 -19.90
C VAL A 349 19.83 -4.75 -18.66
N VAL A 350 20.21 -3.73 -17.90
CA VAL A 350 20.93 -3.90 -16.62
C VAL A 350 20.04 -4.59 -15.57
N TYR A 351 18.74 -4.26 -15.51
CA TYR A 351 17.77 -4.92 -14.64
C TYR A 351 17.63 -6.41 -15.00
N ALA A 352 17.38 -6.74 -16.27
CA ALA A 352 17.27 -8.11 -16.75
C ALA A 352 18.57 -8.92 -16.56
N LEU A 353 19.73 -8.32 -16.83
CA LEU A 353 21.02 -8.95 -16.56
C LEU A 353 21.24 -9.21 -15.06
N ASN A 354 20.75 -8.32 -14.18
CA ASN A 354 20.75 -8.58 -12.75
C ASN A 354 19.79 -9.72 -12.39
N PHE A 355 18.55 -9.70 -12.90
CA PHE A 355 17.54 -10.73 -12.69
C PHE A 355 18.07 -12.14 -13.03
N PHE A 356 18.52 -12.35 -14.27
CA PHE A 356 19.10 -13.62 -14.71
C PHE A 356 20.35 -14.02 -13.91
N THR A 357 21.17 -13.05 -13.50
CA THR A 357 22.36 -13.30 -12.66
C THR A 357 21.97 -13.72 -11.24
N GLY A 358 20.95 -13.11 -10.65
CA GLY A 358 20.41 -13.43 -9.33
C GLY A 358 19.76 -14.81 -9.31
N LYS A 359 18.80 -15.04 -10.24
CA LYS A 359 18.16 -16.32 -10.55
C LYS A 359 19.18 -17.46 -10.67
N SER A 360 20.20 -17.27 -11.53
CA SER A 360 21.26 -18.26 -11.73
C SER A 360 22.15 -18.48 -10.48
N LYS A 361 22.42 -17.45 -9.68
CA LYS A 361 23.19 -17.57 -8.42
C LYS A 361 22.41 -18.33 -7.35
N ASN A 362 21.14 -17.98 -7.12
CA ASN A 362 20.28 -18.65 -6.14
C ASN A 362 20.08 -20.13 -6.51
N ASN A 363 19.76 -20.42 -7.78
CA ASN A 363 19.62 -21.79 -8.27
C ASN A 363 20.90 -22.64 -8.09
N LYS A 364 22.08 -22.09 -8.39
CA LYS A 364 23.37 -22.76 -8.14
C LYS A 364 23.64 -23.02 -6.66
N LEU A 365 23.28 -22.07 -5.79
CA LEU A 365 23.44 -22.19 -4.35
C LEU A 365 22.51 -23.28 -3.77
N ALA A 366 21.28 -23.35 -4.27
CA ALA A 366 20.28 -24.35 -3.90
C ALA A 366 20.69 -25.77 -4.32
N ASN A 367 21.12 -25.94 -5.58
CA ASN A 367 21.62 -27.22 -6.10
C ASN A 367 22.91 -27.68 -5.40
N ALA A 368 23.81 -26.76 -5.03
CA ALA A 368 25.01 -27.10 -4.27
C ALA A 368 24.69 -27.54 -2.83
N TRP A 369 23.67 -26.94 -2.18
CA TRP A 369 23.18 -27.41 -0.89
C TRP A 369 22.65 -28.84 -1.01
N LEU A 370 21.77 -29.10 -1.99
CA LEU A 370 21.20 -30.43 -2.22
C LEU A 370 22.30 -31.47 -2.44
N ALA A 371 23.28 -31.20 -3.31
CA ALA A 371 24.35 -32.14 -3.65
C ALA A 371 25.18 -32.58 -2.42
N SER A 372 25.51 -31.67 -1.49
CA SER A 372 26.27 -32.01 -0.27
C SER A 372 25.43 -32.80 0.76
N HIS A 373 24.12 -32.54 0.84
CA HIS A 373 23.23 -33.12 1.85
C HIS A 373 22.46 -34.37 1.40
N ARG A 374 22.27 -34.59 0.09
CA ARG A 374 21.42 -35.65 -0.49
C ARG A 374 21.72 -37.04 0.08
N SER A 375 22.99 -37.44 0.13
CA SER A 375 23.42 -38.72 0.75
C SER A 375 22.89 -38.90 2.18
N LEU A 376 22.97 -37.86 3.02
CA LEU A 376 22.52 -37.93 4.41
C LEU A 376 20.98 -37.96 4.52
N LEU A 377 20.26 -37.38 3.55
CA LEU A 377 18.80 -37.45 3.48
C LEU A 377 18.33 -38.85 3.06
N GLU A 378 18.92 -39.42 2.00
CA GLU A 378 18.63 -40.77 1.50
C GLU A 378 19.06 -41.88 2.49
N GLU A 379 20.04 -41.62 3.35
CA GLU A 379 20.39 -42.48 4.50
C GLU A 379 19.34 -42.46 5.64
N ASN A 380 18.47 -41.43 5.70
CA ASN A 380 17.59 -41.15 6.85
C ASN A 380 16.08 -41.16 6.53
N PHE A 381 15.70 -41.09 5.26
CA PHE A 381 14.32 -41.06 4.74
C PHE A 381 14.21 -41.96 3.52
N SER A 382 13.11 -42.70 3.36
CA SER A 382 12.89 -43.54 2.18
C SER A 382 12.39 -42.76 0.96
N LEU A 383 11.92 -41.53 1.17
CA LEU A 383 11.36 -40.64 0.14
C LEU A 383 11.94 -39.24 0.35
N VAL A 384 12.54 -38.68 -0.70
CA VAL A 384 13.24 -37.38 -0.70
C VAL A 384 12.96 -36.68 -2.02
N GLY A 385 12.34 -35.50 -1.99
CA GLY A 385 11.76 -34.85 -3.17
C GLY A 385 10.37 -35.38 -3.52
N ASP A 386 9.54 -35.63 -2.50
CA ASP A 386 8.16 -36.11 -2.59
C ASP A 386 7.22 -35.01 -2.09
N ASP A 387 6.45 -34.37 -2.98
CA ASP A 387 5.54 -33.27 -2.63
C ASP A 387 4.23 -33.74 -1.95
N GLY A 388 4.04 -35.04 -1.75
CA GLY A 388 2.84 -35.65 -1.17
C GLY A 388 1.70 -35.88 -2.17
N LYS A 389 1.87 -35.55 -3.47
CA LYS A 389 1.00 -35.96 -4.56
C LYS A 389 1.51 -37.25 -5.21
N ILE A 390 0.58 -38.01 -5.79
CA ILE A 390 0.82 -39.39 -6.26
C ILE A 390 1.71 -39.42 -7.52
N GLU A 391 1.78 -38.33 -8.28
CA GLU A 391 2.50 -38.24 -9.56
C GLU A 391 3.51 -37.07 -9.51
N ASN A 392 4.69 -37.32 -8.94
CA ASN A 392 5.79 -36.35 -8.88
C ASN A 392 6.62 -36.39 -10.17
N GLU A 393 6.43 -35.42 -11.07
CA GLU A 393 7.17 -35.34 -12.34
C GLU A 393 8.66 -35.01 -12.15
N ASN A 394 9.04 -34.31 -11.07
CA ASN A 394 10.41 -33.86 -10.80
C ASN A 394 10.87 -34.21 -9.36
N PRO A 395 11.39 -35.43 -9.12
CA PRO A 395 11.84 -35.85 -7.79
C PRO A 395 13.13 -35.12 -7.35
N GLY A 396 12.96 -34.00 -6.63
CA GLY A 396 14.08 -33.14 -6.23
C GLY A 396 13.67 -31.93 -5.40
N LEU A 397 14.45 -30.87 -5.54
CA LEU A 397 14.23 -29.58 -4.88
C LEU A 397 13.25 -28.74 -5.72
N MET A 398 12.07 -28.46 -5.18
CA MET A 398 11.10 -27.56 -5.80
C MET A 398 11.56 -26.09 -5.68
N LYS A 399 11.11 -25.25 -6.61
CA LYS A 399 11.38 -23.81 -6.65
C LYS A 399 10.03 -23.09 -6.57
N ASP A 400 9.72 -22.59 -5.38
CA ASP A 400 8.46 -21.89 -5.13
C ASP A 400 8.54 -20.41 -5.56
N SER A 401 9.75 -19.83 -5.57
CA SER A 401 10.06 -18.52 -6.19
C SER A 401 11.58 -18.40 -6.43
N GLU A 402 12.06 -17.31 -7.04
CA GLU A 402 13.48 -17.10 -7.35
C GLU A 402 14.42 -17.04 -6.13
N ASN A 403 13.88 -16.82 -4.93
CA ASN A 403 14.62 -16.84 -3.68
C ASN A 403 14.12 -17.88 -2.65
N LEU A 404 13.11 -18.69 -2.98
CA LEU A 404 12.56 -19.74 -2.11
C LEU A 404 12.57 -21.09 -2.84
N TYR A 405 13.26 -22.06 -2.25
CA TYR A 405 13.33 -23.43 -2.75
C TYR A 405 12.97 -24.40 -1.63
N THR A 406 12.17 -25.42 -1.90
CA THR A 406 11.68 -26.36 -0.89
C THR A 406 11.97 -27.83 -1.22
N LEU A 407 12.28 -28.61 -0.19
CA LEU A 407 12.49 -30.05 -0.28
C LEU A 407 11.69 -30.75 0.81
N TRP A 408 10.75 -31.59 0.40
CA TRP A 408 10.01 -32.49 1.29
C TRP A 408 10.70 -33.85 1.37
N CYS A 409 10.78 -34.40 2.58
CA CYS A 409 11.31 -35.74 2.87
C CYS A 409 10.32 -36.50 3.77
N SER A 410 10.02 -37.75 3.46
CA SER A 410 8.98 -38.54 4.13
C SER A 410 9.43 -40.00 4.35
N GLY A 411 8.60 -40.80 5.04
CA GLY A 411 8.87 -42.24 5.25
C GLY A 411 9.83 -42.61 6.39
N ARG A 412 10.19 -41.68 7.29
CA ARG A 412 10.93 -41.98 8.53
C ARG A 412 9.97 -42.18 9.70
N THR A 413 10.11 -43.28 10.44
CA THR A 413 9.13 -43.75 11.46
C THR A 413 9.00 -42.89 12.74
N CYS A 414 9.48 -41.65 12.76
CA CYS A 414 9.32 -40.70 13.87
C CYS A 414 8.62 -39.38 13.51
N CYS A 415 8.39 -39.14 12.22
CA CYS A 415 7.81 -37.91 11.70
C CYS A 415 6.88 -38.20 10.51
N GLU A 416 5.80 -37.44 10.41
CA GLU A 416 4.86 -37.48 9.29
C GLU A 416 5.56 -36.95 8.02
N GLY A 417 6.41 -35.92 8.18
CA GLY A 417 7.33 -35.46 7.14
C GLY A 417 8.35 -34.43 7.66
N MET A 418 9.30 -34.07 6.81
CA MET A 418 10.26 -32.97 7.02
C MET A 418 10.29 -32.07 5.78
N LEU A 419 9.95 -30.80 5.96
CA LEU A 419 10.12 -29.74 4.99
C LEU A 419 11.45 -29.01 5.26
N VAL A 420 12.27 -28.85 4.24
CA VAL A 420 13.42 -27.93 4.23
C VAL A 420 13.12 -26.77 3.30
N GLU A 421 13.15 -25.54 3.82
CA GLU A 421 13.05 -24.29 3.06
C GLU A 421 14.43 -23.65 2.95
N LEU A 422 14.91 -23.43 1.73
CA LEU A 422 16.11 -22.63 1.46
C LEU A 422 15.64 -21.20 1.10
N LYS A 423 15.81 -20.28 2.05
CA LYS A 423 15.40 -18.87 1.94
C LYS A 423 16.62 -18.02 1.62
N PHE A 424 16.85 -17.84 0.32
CA PHE A 424 17.92 -17.01 -0.21
C PHE A 424 17.54 -15.53 -0.18
N LEU A 425 18.55 -14.67 -0.27
CA LEU A 425 18.34 -13.25 -0.50
C LEU A 425 17.71 -13.04 -1.89
N LYS A 426 16.74 -12.12 -2.01
CA LYS A 426 16.30 -11.59 -3.31
C LYS A 426 17.51 -10.91 -3.95
N ARG A 427 18.07 -11.56 -4.98
CA ARG A 427 19.26 -11.11 -5.74
C ARG A 427 18.91 -10.76 -7.19
N GLN A 428 17.78 -11.28 -7.65
CA GLN A 428 17.20 -11.02 -8.95
C GLN A 428 16.66 -9.58 -9.02
N ASP A 429 16.01 -9.15 -7.95
CA ASP A 429 15.54 -7.79 -7.74
C ASP A 429 16.67 -6.83 -7.30
N LEU A 430 16.69 -5.64 -7.89
CA LEU A 430 17.63 -4.56 -7.58
C LEU A 430 17.22 -3.76 -6.33
N VAL A 431 15.92 -3.62 -6.04
CA VAL A 431 15.41 -2.86 -4.88
C VAL A 431 15.80 -3.56 -3.59
N ALA A 432 15.52 -4.85 -3.45
CA ALA A 432 15.93 -5.66 -2.32
C ALA A 432 17.47 -5.74 -2.17
N MET A 433 18.25 -5.69 -3.26
CA MET A 433 19.71 -5.58 -3.16
C MET A 433 20.18 -4.22 -2.61
N ILE A 434 19.48 -3.13 -2.93
CA ILE A 434 19.73 -1.80 -2.35
C ILE A 434 19.31 -1.80 -0.86
N GLY A 435 18.16 -2.41 -0.52
CA GLY A 435 17.73 -2.61 0.87
C GLY A 435 18.75 -3.41 1.71
N GLN A 436 19.37 -4.44 1.13
CA GLN A 436 20.43 -5.24 1.76
C GLN A 436 21.70 -4.41 2.10
N LEU A 437 21.96 -3.32 1.37
CA LEU A 437 23.06 -2.40 1.69
C LEU A 437 22.79 -1.60 2.97
N MET A 438 21.52 -1.26 3.24
CA MET A 438 21.11 -0.60 4.48
C MET A 438 20.97 -1.58 5.65
N ARG A 439 20.46 -2.80 5.39
CA ARG A 439 20.18 -3.81 6.42
C ARG A 439 20.83 -5.16 6.06
N PRO A 440 22.08 -5.41 6.51
CA PRO A 440 22.78 -6.65 6.22
C PRO A 440 22.05 -7.91 6.71
N SER A 441 21.67 -8.75 5.77
CA SER A 441 21.08 -10.07 5.96
C SER A 441 22.03 -11.17 5.44
N SER A 442 21.65 -12.43 5.62
CA SER A 442 22.34 -13.62 5.10
C SER A 442 21.28 -14.60 4.61
N ASP A 443 21.62 -15.48 3.67
CA ASP A 443 20.75 -16.59 3.27
C ASP A 443 20.48 -17.53 4.46
N GLN A 444 19.31 -18.16 4.49
CA GLN A 444 18.86 -19.01 5.60
C GLN A 444 18.33 -20.36 5.12
N VAL A 445 18.46 -21.38 5.97
CA VAL A 445 17.84 -22.70 5.84
C VAL A 445 16.92 -22.90 7.03
N HIS A 446 15.65 -23.12 6.76
CA HIS A 446 14.67 -23.49 7.78
C HIS A 446 14.31 -24.95 7.59
N ILE A 447 14.36 -25.74 8.67
CA ILE A 447 13.98 -27.15 8.65
C ILE A 447 12.82 -27.33 9.61
N ARG A 448 11.68 -27.82 9.11
CA ARG A 448 10.46 -28.10 9.87
C ARG A 448 10.14 -29.58 9.76
N VAL A 449 10.32 -30.29 10.86
CA VAL A 449 9.91 -31.70 11.02
C VAL A 449 8.53 -31.71 11.69
N GLU A 450 7.56 -32.41 11.11
CA GLU A 450 6.26 -32.66 11.75
C GLU A 450 6.30 -34.03 12.43
N MET A 451 6.26 -34.04 13.77
CA MET A 451 6.46 -35.24 14.59
C MET A 451 5.15 -35.98 14.82
N ASN A 452 5.20 -37.32 14.80
CA ASN A 452 4.04 -38.16 15.09
C ASN A 452 3.43 -37.82 16.46
N LYS A 453 2.09 -37.79 16.55
CA LYS A 453 1.35 -37.37 17.76
C LYS A 453 1.70 -38.17 19.03
N GLU A 454 2.15 -39.42 18.90
CA GLU A 454 2.55 -40.31 20.01
C GLU A 454 4.04 -40.19 20.40
N ASP A 455 4.91 -39.85 19.45
CA ASP A 455 6.36 -39.85 19.65
C ASP A 455 6.83 -38.67 20.51
N MET A 456 6.25 -37.48 20.30
CA MET A 456 6.60 -36.27 21.05
C MET A 456 5.65 -36.02 22.23
N ASP A 457 6.20 -35.94 23.44
CA ASP A 457 5.46 -35.47 24.63
C ASP A 457 5.20 -33.95 24.57
N SER A 458 4.19 -33.47 25.30
CA SER A 458 3.74 -32.09 25.23
C SER A 458 4.61 -31.11 26.02
N PHE A 459 5.36 -30.26 25.32
CA PHE A 459 6.15 -29.15 25.86
C PHE A 459 6.46 -28.10 24.77
N VAL A 460 6.69 -26.86 25.19
CA VAL A 460 7.26 -25.80 24.33
C VAL A 460 8.67 -25.42 24.82
N PHE A 461 9.64 -25.41 23.89
CA PHE A 461 11.07 -25.17 24.13
C PHE A 461 11.72 -24.48 22.92
N CYS A 462 12.37 -23.33 23.11
CA CYS A 462 13.15 -22.65 22.08
C CYS A 462 14.48 -22.12 22.63
N VAL A 463 15.56 -22.35 21.89
CA VAL A 463 16.86 -21.70 22.05
C VAL A 463 17.18 -20.94 20.78
N ALA A 464 17.31 -19.62 20.88
CA ALA A 464 17.57 -18.74 19.74
C ALA A 464 18.57 -17.65 20.10
N THR A 465 19.21 -17.02 19.10
CA THR A 465 20.03 -15.83 19.35
C THR A 465 19.19 -14.75 20.03
N LYS A 466 19.77 -13.89 20.87
CA LYS A 466 19.04 -12.85 21.62
C LYS A 466 18.18 -11.94 20.74
N LYS A 467 18.57 -11.71 19.48
CA LYS A 467 17.79 -10.96 18.49
C LYS A 467 16.59 -11.76 17.98
N SER A 468 16.81 -13.01 17.56
CA SER A 468 15.78 -13.86 16.98
C SER A 468 14.79 -14.38 18.03
N ALA A 469 15.24 -14.60 19.27
CA ALA A 469 14.39 -14.87 20.44
C ALA A 469 13.37 -13.74 20.69
N LEU A 470 13.77 -12.48 20.47
CA LEU A 470 12.91 -11.29 20.62
C LEU A 470 11.88 -11.14 19.49
N ARG A 471 12.18 -11.69 18.31
CA ARG A 471 11.29 -11.77 17.15
C ARG A 471 10.31 -12.93 17.31
N LEU A 472 10.82 -14.15 17.45
CA LEU A 472 10.02 -15.39 17.58
C LEU A 472 9.00 -15.34 18.73
N ALA A 473 9.32 -14.68 19.86
CA ALA A 473 8.39 -14.52 20.99
C ALA A 473 7.24 -13.53 20.75
N LYS A 474 7.26 -12.76 19.65
CA LYS A 474 6.15 -11.94 19.16
C LYS A 474 5.43 -12.62 18.00
N ASP A 475 6.22 -13.12 17.04
CA ASP A 475 5.75 -13.65 15.77
C ASP A 475 5.05 -15.02 15.90
N MET A 476 5.40 -15.83 16.91
CA MET A 476 4.86 -17.17 17.12
C MET A 476 3.96 -17.22 18.35
N ALA A 477 2.71 -17.68 18.15
CA ALA A 477 1.70 -17.70 19.20
C ALA A 477 2.10 -18.61 20.38
N ASP A 478 2.65 -19.79 20.09
CA ASP A 478 3.05 -20.78 21.10
C ASP A 478 4.15 -20.27 22.04
N LEU A 479 5.18 -19.62 21.53
CA LEU A 479 6.22 -18.98 22.35
C LEU A 479 5.66 -17.83 23.18
N SER A 480 4.76 -17.02 22.61
CA SER A 480 4.16 -15.88 23.32
C SER A 480 3.27 -16.30 24.49
N VAL A 481 2.53 -17.43 24.35
CA VAL A 481 1.57 -17.93 25.35
C VAL A 481 2.23 -18.86 26.37
N TYR A 482 2.99 -19.86 25.92
CA TYR A 482 3.52 -20.91 26.79
C TYR A 482 4.90 -20.58 27.38
N CYS A 483 5.64 -19.61 26.80
CA CYS A 483 7.01 -19.25 27.22
C CYS A 483 7.23 -17.73 27.44
N PRO A 484 6.42 -17.04 28.26
CA PRO A 484 6.53 -15.58 28.46
C PRO A 484 7.88 -15.13 29.06
N GLU A 485 8.56 -16.00 29.81
CA GLU A 485 9.87 -15.70 30.41
C GLU A 485 11.05 -16.13 29.52
N ARG A 486 11.87 -15.15 29.12
CA ARG A 486 13.19 -15.38 28.53
C ARG A 486 14.24 -15.57 29.62
N ARG A 487 15.01 -16.65 29.56
CA ARG A 487 15.99 -17.07 30.57
C ARG A 487 17.41 -17.10 30.00
N SER A 488 18.42 -16.94 30.85
CA SER A 488 19.84 -17.07 30.45
C SER A 488 20.19 -18.54 30.19
N VAL A 489 21.01 -18.77 29.17
CA VAL A 489 21.49 -20.09 28.75
C VAL A 489 22.78 -20.52 29.45
N GLU A 490 23.45 -19.61 30.16
CA GLU A 490 24.80 -19.80 30.71
C GLU A 490 24.87 -20.96 31.72
N LYS A 491 23.77 -21.23 32.45
CA LYS A 491 23.61 -22.39 33.34
C LYS A 491 23.75 -23.74 32.61
N TYR A 492 23.49 -23.76 31.30
CA TYR A 492 23.57 -24.93 30.45
C TYR A 492 24.84 -24.95 29.57
N GLY A 493 25.82 -24.08 29.85
CA GLY A 493 27.11 -24.07 29.14
C GLY A 493 27.05 -23.59 27.68
N LEU A 494 25.94 -22.98 27.25
CA LEU A 494 25.81 -22.36 25.93
C LEU A 494 26.39 -20.93 25.92
N PRO A 495 26.80 -20.40 24.75
CA PRO A 495 27.37 -19.06 24.65
C PRO A 495 26.32 -17.97 24.89
N SER A 496 26.74 -16.83 25.45
CA SER A 496 25.85 -15.76 25.92
C SER A 496 25.20 -14.91 24.82
N ASN A 497 25.37 -15.24 23.54
CA ASN A 497 24.58 -14.67 22.44
C ASN A 497 23.19 -15.33 22.30
N PHE A 498 22.94 -16.48 22.93
CA PHE A 498 21.64 -17.17 22.93
C PHE A 498 20.75 -16.79 24.12
N SER A 499 19.45 -17.12 24.03
CA SER A 499 18.45 -17.05 25.10
C SER A 499 17.52 -18.27 25.02
N LEU A 500 17.03 -18.72 26.18
CA LEU A 500 16.11 -19.85 26.33
C LEU A 500 14.70 -19.34 26.61
N LEU A 501 13.72 -19.81 25.85
CA LEU A 501 12.30 -19.75 26.13
C LEU A 501 11.82 -21.18 26.38
N CYS A 502 11.27 -21.49 27.56
CA CYS A 502 10.86 -22.86 27.86
C CYS A 502 9.84 -22.93 29.00
N GLU A 503 8.77 -23.68 28.78
CA GLU A 503 7.67 -23.91 29.72
C GLU A 503 8.11 -24.77 30.94
N VAL A 504 9.01 -25.73 30.69
CA VAL A 504 9.35 -26.82 31.62
C VAL A 504 10.88 -26.99 31.68
N MET A 505 11.51 -26.58 32.78
CA MET A 505 12.98 -26.60 32.91
C MET A 505 13.60 -28.01 32.83
N GLU A 506 12.84 -29.07 33.11
CA GLU A 506 13.24 -30.48 32.88
C GLU A 506 13.59 -30.74 31.41
N VAL A 507 12.79 -30.19 30.49
CA VAL A 507 13.03 -30.26 29.03
C VAL A 507 14.35 -29.58 28.69
N ALA A 508 14.58 -28.38 29.19
CA ALA A 508 15.83 -27.66 28.92
C ALA A 508 17.06 -28.42 29.44
N ALA A 509 16.99 -28.98 30.66
CA ALA A 509 18.07 -29.76 31.25
C ALA A 509 18.31 -31.11 30.55
N SER A 510 17.26 -31.75 30.02
CA SER A 510 17.39 -33.02 29.32
C SER A 510 17.79 -32.86 27.84
N LEU A 511 17.22 -31.88 27.14
CA LEU A 511 17.48 -31.66 25.72
C LEU A 511 18.83 -30.98 25.47
N LEU A 512 19.27 -30.03 26.28
CA LEU A 512 20.61 -29.42 26.16
C LEU A 512 21.71 -30.33 26.73
N ASP A 513 22.07 -31.36 25.97
CA ASP A 513 23.23 -32.22 26.28
C ASP A 513 24.54 -31.71 25.65
N SER A 514 25.64 -32.37 26.02
CA SER A 514 26.98 -32.05 25.54
C SER A 514 27.17 -32.12 24.03
N ARG A 515 26.35 -32.86 23.28
CA ARG A 515 26.41 -32.89 21.80
C ARG A 515 25.75 -31.66 21.22
N ILE A 516 24.54 -31.33 21.67
CA ILE A 516 23.81 -30.14 21.21
C ILE A 516 24.58 -28.86 21.60
N ILE A 517 25.07 -28.79 22.85
CA ILE A 517 25.92 -27.68 23.33
C ILE A 517 27.20 -27.56 22.52
N ALA A 518 27.87 -28.66 22.19
CA ALA A 518 29.11 -28.63 21.40
C ALA A 518 28.88 -28.17 19.96
N VAL A 519 27.77 -28.56 19.31
CA VAL A 519 27.46 -28.10 17.94
C VAL A 519 27.10 -26.62 17.94
N ILE A 520 26.23 -26.16 18.85
CA ILE A 520 25.87 -24.73 18.95
C ILE A 520 27.10 -23.87 19.26
N SER A 521 27.94 -24.31 20.22
CA SER A 521 29.17 -23.58 20.59
C SER A 521 30.25 -23.59 19.51
N LYS A 522 30.23 -24.56 18.57
CA LYS A 522 31.14 -24.63 17.43
C LYS A 522 30.66 -23.77 16.24
N TYR A 523 29.36 -23.55 16.12
CA TYR A 523 28.74 -22.83 15.01
C TYR A 523 27.79 -21.68 15.47
N PRO A 524 28.22 -20.78 16.38
CA PRO A 524 27.32 -19.85 17.09
C PRO A 524 26.71 -18.75 16.21
N ASP A 525 27.33 -18.43 15.07
CA ASP A 525 26.82 -17.47 14.07
C ASP A 525 25.91 -18.13 13.02
N VAL A 526 26.02 -19.46 12.91
CA VAL A 526 25.30 -20.28 11.92
C VAL A 526 23.95 -20.74 12.47
N VAL A 527 23.84 -21.04 13.77
CA VAL A 527 22.57 -21.39 14.41
C VAL A 527 21.78 -20.13 14.78
N GLU A 528 20.68 -19.84 14.08
CA GLU A 528 19.78 -18.74 14.46
C GLU A 528 18.82 -19.18 15.59
N TYR A 529 18.15 -20.33 15.42
CA TYR A 529 17.24 -20.88 16.42
C TYR A 529 17.02 -22.40 16.30
N ILE A 530 16.60 -22.99 17.40
CA ILE A 530 16.10 -24.36 17.54
C ILE A 530 14.82 -24.27 18.40
N HIS A 531 13.66 -24.59 17.82
CA HIS A 531 12.34 -24.44 18.43
C HIS A 531 11.53 -25.74 18.31
N PHE A 532 11.16 -26.32 19.44
CA PHE A 532 10.33 -27.53 19.54
C PHE A 532 9.02 -27.17 20.25
N SER A 533 7.89 -27.51 19.65
CA SER A 533 6.57 -27.15 20.17
C SER A 533 5.54 -28.23 19.84
N ASP A 534 4.71 -28.60 20.81
CA ASP A 534 3.50 -29.40 20.56
C ASP A 534 2.26 -28.55 20.25
N GLN A 535 2.40 -27.22 20.26
CA GLN A 535 1.31 -26.23 20.19
C GLN A 535 1.45 -25.29 18.98
N PHE A 536 2.26 -25.67 18.00
CA PHE A 536 2.54 -24.81 16.85
C PHE A 536 1.32 -24.71 15.92
N SER A 537 0.80 -23.49 15.79
CA SER A 537 -0.38 -23.15 15.01
C SER A 537 -0.08 -22.18 13.84
N GLY A 538 1.20 -21.92 13.58
CA GLY A 538 1.65 -20.91 12.61
C GLY A 538 2.00 -19.56 13.25
N PRO A 539 2.20 -18.51 12.42
CA PRO A 539 2.40 -17.15 12.91
C PRO A 539 1.20 -16.65 13.71
N LYS A 540 1.43 -15.77 14.69
CA LYS A 540 0.37 -15.10 15.44
C LYS A 540 -0.46 -14.23 14.49
N GLN A 541 -1.74 -14.56 14.33
CA GLN A 541 -2.69 -13.75 13.56
C GLN A 541 -3.01 -12.42 14.30
N PRO A 542 -3.32 -11.33 13.59
CA PRO A 542 -3.74 -10.07 14.21
C PRO A 542 -5.04 -10.25 15.01
N GLU A 543 -5.20 -9.49 16.09
CA GLU A 543 -6.21 -9.77 17.12
C GLU A 543 -7.66 -9.48 16.66
N ASP A 544 -7.83 -8.75 15.55
CA ASP A 544 -9.12 -8.57 14.86
C ASP A 544 -9.63 -9.84 14.16
N SER A 545 -8.78 -10.86 14.00
CA SER A 545 -9.18 -12.16 13.44
C SER A 545 -10.07 -12.92 14.44
N SER A 546 -11.38 -12.86 14.24
CA SER A 546 -12.39 -13.53 15.07
C SER A 546 -12.40 -15.06 14.86
N LEU A 547 -11.32 -15.71 15.30
CA LEU A 547 -11.07 -17.15 15.21
C LEU A 547 -12.13 -17.94 15.99
N THR A 548 -13.20 -18.32 15.30
CA THR A 548 -14.32 -19.09 15.87
C THR A 548 -14.03 -20.58 16.05
N LYS A 549 -12.84 -21.06 15.68
CA LYS A 549 -12.34 -22.43 15.89
C LYS A 549 -10.98 -22.38 16.59
N LEU A 550 -10.72 -23.35 17.46
CA LEU A 550 -9.38 -23.56 18.02
C LEU A 550 -8.37 -23.80 16.87
N PRO A 551 -7.19 -23.17 16.88
CA PRO A 551 -6.15 -23.46 15.89
C PRO A 551 -5.70 -24.93 15.96
N ASP A 552 -5.44 -25.56 14.81
CA ASP A 552 -4.96 -26.95 14.78
C ASP A 552 -3.48 -27.01 15.19
N ALA A 553 -3.24 -27.51 16.40
CA ALA A 553 -1.92 -27.57 17.01
C ALA A 553 -1.09 -28.74 16.47
N LYS A 554 -0.02 -28.44 15.74
CA LYS A 554 0.93 -29.44 15.25
C LYS A 554 2.13 -29.60 16.19
N LYS A 555 2.61 -30.85 16.29
CA LYS A 555 3.87 -31.17 16.97
C LYS A 555 5.02 -31.01 15.98
N VAL A 556 5.87 -30.00 16.18
CA VAL A 556 6.93 -29.65 15.22
C VAL A 556 8.29 -29.47 15.89
N LEU A 557 9.34 -29.81 15.14
CA LEU A 557 10.71 -29.41 15.43
C LEU A 557 11.18 -28.49 14.31
N MET A 558 11.41 -27.22 14.64
CA MET A 558 11.85 -26.17 13.74
C MET A 558 13.29 -25.76 14.03
N PHE A 559 14.11 -25.63 13.00
CA PHE A 559 15.50 -25.21 13.08
C PHE A 559 15.73 -24.09 12.06
N GLY A 560 16.44 -23.04 12.44
CA GLY A 560 16.86 -21.95 11.55
C GLY A 560 18.38 -21.82 11.55
N PHE A 561 18.98 -21.95 10.37
CA PHE A 561 20.43 -21.88 10.17
C PHE A 561 20.80 -20.84 9.10
N ASN A 562 21.73 -19.94 9.40
CA ASN A 562 22.28 -18.97 8.43
C ASN A 562 23.35 -19.64 7.55
N ILE A 563 23.29 -19.51 6.23
CA ILE A 563 24.30 -20.10 5.34
C ILE A 563 25.57 -19.22 5.33
N PRO A 564 26.77 -19.77 5.61
CA PRO A 564 28.01 -18.99 5.71
C PRO A 564 28.65 -18.69 4.34
N VAL A 565 27.88 -18.10 3.41
CA VAL A 565 28.31 -17.81 2.02
C VAL A 565 29.38 -16.69 1.94
N LYS A 566 29.50 -15.86 2.98
CA LYS A 566 30.39 -14.68 2.99
C LYS A 566 31.86 -15.09 3.11
N GLY A 567 32.60 -14.98 2.01
CA GLY A 567 34.05 -15.14 1.97
C GLY A 567 34.57 -16.58 1.77
N LYS A 568 33.69 -17.53 1.41
CA LYS A 568 34.04 -18.94 1.20
C LYS A 568 33.55 -19.46 -0.17
N PRO A 569 34.20 -20.46 -0.77
CA PRO A 569 33.65 -21.14 -1.93
C PRO A 569 32.37 -21.90 -1.56
N ILE A 570 31.39 -21.92 -2.48
CA ILE A 570 30.02 -22.41 -2.21
C ILE A 570 30.01 -23.82 -1.62
N HIS A 571 30.81 -24.74 -2.15
CA HIS A 571 30.84 -26.14 -1.69
C HIS A 571 31.28 -26.24 -0.22
N GLU A 572 32.33 -25.53 0.18
CA GLU A 572 32.85 -25.52 1.56
C GLU A 572 31.85 -24.91 2.55
N ALA A 573 31.11 -23.88 2.12
CA ALA A 573 30.03 -23.29 2.91
C ALA A 573 28.86 -24.27 3.13
N MET A 574 28.57 -25.15 2.14
CA MET A 574 27.54 -26.19 2.28
C MET A 574 27.99 -27.38 3.12
N ASP A 575 29.24 -27.85 2.95
CA ASP A 575 29.78 -28.94 3.76
C ASP A 575 29.84 -28.59 5.26
N GLN A 576 29.99 -27.29 5.58
CA GLN A 576 29.92 -26.78 6.95
C GLN A 576 28.53 -26.87 7.58
N MET A 577 27.46 -27.02 6.78
CA MET A 577 26.08 -27.22 7.24
C MET A 577 25.77 -28.70 7.52
N ARG A 578 26.55 -29.66 6.98
CA ARG A 578 26.29 -31.11 7.13
C ARG A 578 26.20 -31.57 8.61
N PRO A 579 27.03 -31.06 9.56
CA PRO A 579 26.86 -31.36 10.99
C PRO A 579 25.60 -30.79 11.63
N LEU A 580 25.00 -29.75 11.03
CA LEU A 580 23.74 -29.16 11.50
C LEU A 580 22.53 -30.00 11.06
N LEU A 581 22.56 -30.59 9.85
CA LEU A 581 21.56 -31.58 9.46
C LEU A 581 21.67 -32.87 10.31
N GLN A 582 22.89 -33.29 10.66
CA GLN A 582 23.10 -34.36 11.64
C GLN A 582 22.56 -33.99 13.05
N LEU A 583 22.65 -32.72 13.45
CA LEU A 583 22.04 -32.22 14.70
C LEU A 583 20.49 -32.32 14.65
N VAL A 584 19.85 -32.02 13.52
CA VAL A 584 18.40 -32.21 13.33
C VAL A 584 18.00 -33.67 13.60
N PHE A 585 18.64 -34.64 12.93
CA PHE A 585 18.30 -36.05 13.10
C PHE A 585 18.58 -36.54 14.53
N TYR A 586 19.66 -36.06 15.15
CA TYR A 586 19.92 -36.32 16.56
C TYR A 586 18.81 -35.77 17.48
N CYS A 587 18.29 -34.58 17.19
CA CYS A 587 17.17 -33.99 17.93
C CYS A 587 15.86 -34.78 17.72
N MET A 588 15.55 -35.22 16.51
CA MET A 588 14.37 -36.06 16.22
C MET A 588 14.40 -37.37 17.03
N ASP A 589 15.50 -38.10 16.97
CA ASP A 589 15.66 -39.37 17.71
C ASP A 589 15.68 -39.15 19.22
N LYS A 590 16.19 -38.00 19.68
CA LYS A 590 16.19 -37.63 21.09
C LYS A 590 14.80 -37.26 21.60
N VAL A 591 14.03 -36.45 20.86
CA VAL A 591 12.65 -36.09 21.24
C VAL A 591 11.75 -37.32 21.27
N LYS A 592 11.86 -38.25 20.30
CA LYS A 592 11.12 -39.52 20.31
C LYS A 592 11.43 -40.40 21.54
N ARG A 593 12.66 -40.33 22.07
CA ARG A 593 13.09 -41.07 23.27
C ARG A 593 12.82 -40.32 24.58
N PHE A 594 12.67 -39.01 24.53
CA PHE A 594 12.44 -38.17 25.70
C PHE A 594 10.96 -38.21 26.11
N LYS A 595 10.72 -38.57 27.37
CA LYS A 595 9.39 -38.59 27.98
C LYS A 595 9.44 -37.84 29.31
N LEU A 596 8.41 -37.01 29.55
CA LEU A 596 8.35 -36.12 30.71
C LEU A 596 8.14 -36.91 32.01
N SER A 597 8.66 -36.39 33.12
CA SER A 597 8.23 -36.82 34.45
C SER A 597 6.71 -36.65 34.62
N LYS A 598 6.10 -37.45 35.51
CA LYS A 598 4.64 -37.39 35.77
C LYS A 598 4.19 -35.99 36.22
N GLU A 599 5.04 -35.31 36.99
CA GLU A 599 4.80 -33.95 37.47
C GLU A 599 4.88 -32.92 36.34
N ALA A 600 5.94 -32.97 35.53
CA ALA A 600 6.10 -32.08 34.37
C ALA A 600 4.98 -32.28 33.35
N LYS A 601 4.60 -33.54 33.07
CA LYS A 601 3.48 -33.87 32.17
C LYS A 601 2.15 -33.36 32.70
N SER A 602 1.86 -33.54 33.99
CA SER A 602 0.63 -32.99 34.61
C SER A 602 0.61 -31.46 34.61
N LYS A 603 1.77 -30.80 34.77
CA LYS A 603 1.88 -29.33 34.67
C LYS A 603 1.62 -28.85 33.24
N ALA A 604 2.24 -29.48 32.25
CA ALA A 604 2.06 -29.14 30.83
C ALA A 604 0.61 -29.32 30.38
N GLU A 605 -0.01 -30.44 30.75
CA GLU A 605 -1.42 -30.74 30.48
C GLU A 605 -2.35 -29.66 31.06
N LYS A 606 -2.22 -29.32 32.35
CA LYS A 606 -3.00 -28.25 32.99
C LYS A 606 -2.80 -26.87 32.36
N ASN A 607 -1.61 -26.61 31.81
CA ASN A 607 -1.31 -25.35 31.15
C ASN A 607 -2.04 -25.24 29.80
N ARG A 608 -2.11 -26.34 29.04
CA ARG A 608 -2.89 -26.43 27.78
C ARG A 608 -4.38 -26.30 28.05
N GLN A 609 -4.92 -27.04 29.02
CA GLN A 609 -6.31 -26.93 29.45
C GLN A 609 -6.68 -25.49 29.86
N ARG A 610 -5.82 -24.79 30.60
CA ARG A 610 -6.02 -23.36 30.94
C ARG A 610 -6.04 -22.43 29.71
N VAL A 611 -5.21 -22.71 28.69
CA VAL A 611 -5.18 -21.93 27.44
C VAL A 611 -6.42 -22.22 26.60
N GLU A 612 -6.87 -23.47 26.52
CA GLU A 612 -8.12 -23.87 25.88
C GLU A 612 -9.35 -23.24 26.57
N GLU A 613 -9.43 -23.28 27.90
CA GLU A 613 -10.46 -22.61 28.70
C GLU A 613 -10.50 -21.09 28.43
N ALA A 614 -9.33 -20.43 28.41
CA ALA A 614 -9.23 -19.01 28.10
C ALA A 614 -9.69 -18.71 26.67
N PHE A 615 -9.23 -19.48 25.68
CA PHE A 615 -9.66 -19.35 24.29
C PHE A 615 -11.16 -19.57 24.12
N MET A 616 -11.73 -20.58 24.78
CA MET A 616 -13.16 -20.87 24.76
C MET A 616 -13.99 -19.77 25.45
N LYS A 617 -13.50 -19.17 26.55
CA LYS A 617 -14.14 -18.02 27.19
C LYS A 617 -14.17 -16.79 26.27
N THR A 618 -13.03 -16.44 25.66
CA THR A 618 -12.95 -15.33 24.68
C THR A 618 -13.83 -15.60 23.45
N THR A 619 -13.81 -16.83 22.94
CA THR A 619 -14.66 -17.25 21.82
C THR A 619 -16.15 -17.19 22.16
N HIS A 620 -16.54 -17.55 23.38
CA HIS A 620 -17.92 -17.43 23.84
C HIS A 620 -18.36 -15.96 23.96
N ALA A 621 -17.49 -15.09 24.51
CA ALA A 621 -17.76 -13.65 24.59
C ALA A 621 -17.95 -13.04 23.19
N ALA A 622 -17.00 -13.24 22.26
CA ALA A 622 -17.09 -12.74 20.89
C ALA A 622 -18.32 -13.27 20.13
N ARG A 623 -18.70 -14.54 20.34
CA ARG A 623 -19.94 -15.11 19.77
C ARG A 623 -21.21 -14.51 20.38
N ALA A 624 -21.21 -14.20 21.68
CA ALA A 624 -22.34 -13.57 22.36
C ALA A 624 -22.52 -12.12 21.90
N GLU A 625 -21.42 -11.36 21.77
CA GLU A 625 -21.38 -10.01 21.23
C GLU A 625 -21.86 -9.96 19.77
N ALA A 626 -21.29 -10.79 18.89
CA ALA A 626 -21.73 -10.89 17.50
C ALA A 626 -23.21 -11.32 17.36
N ALA A 627 -23.73 -12.11 18.31
CA ALA A 627 -25.14 -12.46 18.38
C ALA A 627 -26.02 -11.31 18.92
N ALA A 628 -25.50 -10.46 19.81
CA ALA A 628 -26.17 -9.26 20.29
C ALA A 628 -26.28 -8.21 19.17
N VAL A 629 -25.17 -7.89 18.50
CA VAL A 629 -25.13 -6.97 17.34
C VAL A 629 -26.11 -7.41 16.25
N ARG A 630 -26.11 -8.70 15.87
CA ARG A 630 -27.07 -9.25 14.89
C ARG A 630 -28.54 -9.23 15.34
N ARG A 631 -28.81 -9.20 16.65
CA ARG A 631 -30.18 -9.03 17.19
C ARG A 631 -30.60 -7.56 17.18
N GLU A 632 -29.67 -6.65 17.47
CA GLU A 632 -29.91 -5.21 17.43
C GLU A 632 -30.11 -4.71 15.99
N GLU A 633 -29.24 -5.13 15.07
CA GLU A 633 -29.35 -4.80 13.64
C GLU A 633 -30.70 -5.25 13.07
N LYS A 634 -31.14 -6.48 13.37
CA LYS A 634 -32.47 -6.96 12.97
C LYS A 634 -33.60 -6.14 13.57
N LYS A 635 -33.52 -5.75 14.84
CA LYS A 635 -34.49 -4.84 15.47
C LYS A 635 -34.48 -3.44 14.83
N ARG A 636 -33.33 -2.97 14.32
CA ARG A 636 -33.22 -1.69 13.62
C ARG A 636 -33.87 -1.78 12.24
N GLN A 637 -33.51 -2.80 11.45
CA GLN A 637 -34.12 -3.09 10.14
C GLN A 637 -35.64 -3.31 10.25
N GLU A 638 -36.14 -3.98 11.30
CA GLU A 638 -37.57 -4.17 11.53
C GLU A 638 -38.29 -2.85 11.85
N LYS A 639 -37.68 -1.97 12.68
CA LYS A 639 -38.20 -0.61 12.91
C LYS A 639 -38.19 0.23 11.64
N GLU A 640 -37.10 0.22 10.88
CA GLU A 640 -36.97 0.91 9.59
C GLU A 640 -38.08 0.44 8.62
N ARG A 641 -38.37 -0.87 8.57
CA ARG A 641 -39.43 -1.48 7.75
C ARG A 641 -40.85 -1.42 8.36
N ILE A 642 -41.06 -0.61 9.40
CA ILE A 642 -42.36 -0.24 9.98
C ILE A 642 -42.57 1.29 9.88
N LEU A 643 -41.51 2.06 9.58
CA LEU A 643 -41.53 3.50 9.33
C LEU A 643 -41.62 3.85 7.82
N LEU A 644 -41.57 2.82 6.96
CA LEU A 644 -41.81 2.86 5.51
C LEU A 644 -43.15 2.17 5.18
#